data_AF-A0A024TRD5-F1
#
_entry.id   AF-A0A024TRD5-F1
#
_cell.length_a   1.000
_cell.length_b   1.000
_cell.length_c   1.000
_cell.angle_alpha   90.00
_cell.angle_beta   90.00
_cell.angle_gamma   90.00
#
_symmetry.space_group_name_H-M   'P 1'
#
loop_
_entity.id
_entity.type
_entity.pdbx_description
1 polymer ?
#
loop_
_entity_poly.entity_id
_entity_poly.type
_entity_poly.pdbx_seq_one_letter_code
_entity_poly.pdbx_strand_id
1 'polypeptide(L)'
;MAAPVHALPALTMPLANNATLVPPSVDPQCYLMPIVVLHPSAPLPTLDCIQPPLPSEDCIKASVSATLRVLRHPTDEWTCLHDTAPATTVANISSLRVQYRGDSSLRFTKHQHLLKFDAPTPLLSMPADTDWSLHGPFIDGSLMRNHLAHWLYRNTGRYSPRSQHVALYIVNSKGVPAYAGYYLLLETIGYGPNRVGLAPNLAASEDHSGGWAWQFNPLKYGTYSPNVVFDMYQGKFGMGARPLLMYPSGSSLSQRMRDDFVNVSVGFLPLYYRYLWHNMTAPLTLKHHIDVGSHVDYFLHTEWSLNQDAYSKSAYFFKDRQSPVEAGPVWDLNLAYGLGSHAHANVWLYLAQPAWMRLVCNFEFANLAIARWKALRTSVWSDASVVTFVQATAAPLQRNLEKCKDWTSNKPSCASVSGSNQGTFADQVSHLQAILVERAHWMDDHIEGLFQKLDGSVCGSVGDLPAFNCAEDGDDGGCLTAPAKYYSKVLFPPIRPPRRLETPRESVVLKQSSSAYDMPSIDPCWLSMGTSLTAGYITLTCSGHGYCPMGPNATCVCNNHATSFDCKGGNERPVVVSTRTWAITRWDAALLSVCGVLALVAGLSVWRHHRRSRQGEPLLRRGGGPHYGASKPAVVAEAVVL
;
A
#
# COMPACT_ATOMS: atom_id res chain seq x y z
N MET A 1 -87.02 -27.10 9.98
CA MET A 1 -86.48 -25.73 9.95
C MET A 1 -85.62 -25.56 11.18
N ALA A 2 -84.30 -25.48 10.98
CA ALA A 2 -83.30 -25.27 12.01
C ALA A 2 -82.85 -23.80 11.99
N ALA A 3 -82.69 -23.19 13.15
CA ALA A 3 -81.89 -22.00 13.36
C ALA A 3 -81.30 -22.03 14.79
N PRO A 4 -80.07 -21.53 15.00
CA PRO A 4 -79.11 -22.18 15.89
C PRO A 4 -78.79 -21.39 17.16
N VAL A 5 -78.29 -22.13 18.15
CA VAL A 5 -77.72 -21.66 19.42
C VAL A 5 -76.33 -21.03 19.16
N HIS A 6 -76.09 -19.82 19.64
CA HIS A 6 -74.80 -19.15 19.56
C HIS A 6 -73.84 -19.67 20.64
N ALA A 7 -72.66 -20.13 20.20
CA ALA A 7 -71.52 -20.49 21.03
C ALA A 7 -70.66 -19.26 21.34
N LEU A 8 -70.24 -19.13 22.60
CA LEU A 8 -69.24 -18.18 23.07
C LEU A 8 -67.84 -18.59 22.58
N PRO A 9 -66.98 -17.67 22.10
CA PRO A 9 -65.62 -17.99 21.76
C PRO A 9 -64.74 -17.99 23.02
N ALA A 10 -64.02 -19.08 23.23
CA ALA A 10 -62.94 -19.17 24.22
C ALA A 10 -61.78 -18.28 23.77
N LEU A 11 -61.50 -17.22 24.54
CA LEU A 11 -60.28 -16.42 24.44
C LEU A 11 -59.10 -17.27 24.96
N THR A 12 -58.42 -17.97 24.05
CA THR A 12 -57.06 -18.45 24.31
C THR A 12 -56.10 -17.28 24.19
N MET A 13 -55.71 -16.70 25.33
CA MET A 13 -54.56 -15.80 25.38
C MET A 13 -53.30 -16.60 25.02
N PRO A 14 -52.46 -16.14 24.07
CA PRO A 14 -51.16 -16.74 23.87
C PRO A 14 -50.32 -16.42 25.11
N LEU A 15 -49.81 -17.46 25.76
CA LEU A 15 -48.74 -17.34 26.74
C LEU A 15 -47.57 -16.62 26.06
N ALA A 16 -47.35 -15.36 26.44
CA ALA A 16 -46.14 -14.66 26.11
C ALA A 16 -44.99 -15.42 26.77
N ASN A 17 -44.22 -16.15 25.96
CA ASN A 17 -42.91 -16.65 26.36
C ASN A 17 -42.04 -15.43 26.67
N ASN A 18 -41.97 -15.05 27.95
CA ASN A 18 -40.95 -14.18 28.49
C ASN A 18 -39.60 -14.93 28.44
N ALA A 19 -39.06 -15.11 27.24
CA ALA A 19 -37.62 -15.22 27.11
C ALA A 19 -37.06 -13.88 27.58
N THR A 20 -36.42 -13.86 28.74
CA THR A 20 -35.66 -12.71 29.21
C THR A 20 -34.68 -12.33 28.12
N LEU A 21 -34.97 -11.26 27.37
CA LEU A 21 -34.09 -10.73 26.35
C LEU A 21 -32.79 -10.33 27.04
N VAL A 22 -31.71 -11.02 26.69
CA VAL A 22 -30.37 -10.68 27.16
C VAL A 22 -30.09 -9.25 26.71
N PRO A 23 -29.70 -8.32 27.61
CA PRO A 23 -29.39 -6.96 27.20
C PRO A 23 -28.29 -6.96 26.13
N PRO A 24 -28.42 -6.18 25.03
CA PRO A 24 -27.41 -6.18 23.96
C PRO A 24 -25.99 -5.84 24.43
N SER A 25 -25.87 -5.11 25.55
CA SER A 25 -24.60 -4.77 26.19
C SER A 25 -23.86 -5.94 26.82
N VAL A 26 -24.51 -7.09 27.02
CA VAL A 26 -23.88 -8.33 27.53
C VAL A 26 -24.02 -9.51 26.56
N ASP A 27 -24.79 -9.36 25.49
CA ASP A 27 -24.88 -10.36 24.42
C ASP A 27 -23.59 -10.35 23.57
N PRO A 28 -22.86 -11.48 23.48
CA PRO A 28 -21.61 -11.55 22.74
C PRO A 28 -21.78 -11.50 21.21
N GLN A 29 -23.02 -11.51 20.69
CA GLN A 29 -23.36 -11.39 19.27
C GLN A 29 -23.95 -10.02 18.88
N CYS A 30 -23.95 -9.05 19.81
CA CYS A 30 -24.31 -7.66 19.54
C CYS A 30 -23.06 -6.78 19.45
N TYR A 31 -23.10 -5.70 18.65
CA TYR A 31 -21.95 -4.82 18.46
C TYR A 31 -22.39 -3.37 18.21
N LEU A 32 -21.60 -2.42 18.70
CA LEU A 32 -21.68 -1.00 18.33
C LEU A 32 -20.98 -0.74 16.99
N MET A 33 -21.24 -1.61 16.01
CA MET A 33 -20.77 -1.53 14.63
C MET A 33 -21.67 -2.42 13.75
N PRO A 34 -21.71 -2.22 12.43
CA PRO A 34 -22.46 -3.10 11.54
C PRO A 34 -21.97 -4.55 11.59
N ILE A 35 -22.90 -5.49 11.36
CA ILE A 35 -22.58 -6.90 11.17
C ILE A 35 -22.66 -7.23 9.68
N VAL A 36 -21.62 -7.90 9.18
CA VAL A 36 -21.57 -8.44 7.83
C VAL A 36 -21.61 -9.95 7.92
N VAL A 37 -22.60 -10.58 7.30
CA VAL A 37 -22.73 -12.03 7.18
C VAL A 37 -22.48 -12.42 5.73
N LEU A 38 -21.33 -13.03 5.48
CA LEU A 38 -20.93 -13.54 4.18
C LEU A 38 -21.35 -15.00 4.05
N HIS A 39 -22.04 -15.34 2.96
CA HIS A 39 -22.46 -16.71 2.67
C HIS A 39 -21.85 -17.18 1.34
N PRO A 40 -20.65 -17.79 1.38
CA PRO A 40 -20.07 -18.43 0.20
C PRO A 40 -20.95 -19.58 -0.31
N SER A 41 -21.02 -19.77 -1.63
CA SER A 41 -21.75 -20.89 -2.25
C SER A 41 -21.01 -22.23 -2.09
N ALA A 42 -19.71 -22.16 -1.84
CA ALA A 42 -18.84 -23.29 -1.52
C ALA A 42 -17.80 -22.84 -0.48
N PRO A 43 -17.15 -23.76 0.25
CA PRO A 43 -16.05 -23.39 1.14
C PRO A 43 -14.97 -22.59 0.40
N LEU A 44 -14.44 -21.54 1.05
CA LEU A 44 -13.28 -20.82 0.55
C LEU A 44 -12.05 -21.76 0.50
N PRO A 45 -11.07 -21.50 -0.39
CA PRO A 45 -9.83 -22.28 -0.43
C PRO A 45 -9.16 -22.41 0.95
N THR A 46 -8.45 -23.51 1.18
CA THR A 46 -7.67 -23.71 2.41
C THR A 46 -6.22 -23.27 2.22
N LEU A 47 -5.47 -23.12 3.32
CA LEU A 47 -4.03 -22.84 3.29
C LEU A 47 -3.22 -23.96 2.61
N ASP A 48 -3.73 -25.19 2.60
CA ASP A 48 -3.11 -26.35 1.94
C ASP A 48 -3.35 -26.40 0.43
N CYS A 49 -3.88 -25.33 -0.15
CA CYS A 49 -4.13 -25.24 -1.58
C CYS A 49 -2.84 -25.50 -2.38
N ILE A 50 -2.81 -26.58 -3.15
CA ILE A 50 -1.66 -26.99 -3.95
C ILE A 50 -1.59 -26.09 -5.19
N GLN A 51 -0.67 -25.13 -5.15
CA GLN A 51 -0.35 -24.28 -6.30
C GLN A 51 0.23 -25.16 -7.43
N PRO A 52 -0.26 -25.03 -8.67
CA PRO A 52 0.46 -25.60 -9.81
C PRO A 52 1.87 -24.99 -9.90
N PRO A 53 2.85 -25.68 -10.51
CA PRO A 53 4.15 -25.08 -10.79
C PRO A 53 3.98 -23.73 -11.50
N LEU A 54 4.76 -22.74 -11.09
CA LEU A 54 4.78 -21.46 -11.79
C LEU A 54 5.16 -21.71 -13.26
N PRO A 55 4.53 -21.03 -14.22
CA PRO A 55 3.57 -19.92 -14.06
C PRO A 55 2.12 -20.36 -13.72
N SER A 56 1.57 -19.88 -12.60
CA SER A 56 0.22 -20.24 -12.17
C SER A 56 -0.43 -19.16 -11.30
N GLU A 57 -1.76 -19.09 -11.34
CA GLU A 57 -2.54 -18.26 -10.43
C GLU A 57 -2.43 -18.78 -8.99
N ASP A 58 -2.49 -17.85 -8.05
CA ASP A 58 -2.47 -18.16 -6.62
C ASP A 58 -3.80 -18.84 -6.24
N CYS A 59 -3.78 -20.17 -6.14
CA CYS A 59 -4.99 -20.98 -5.96
C CYS A 59 -5.74 -20.64 -4.67
N ILE A 60 -5.06 -20.07 -3.66
CA ILE A 60 -5.72 -19.59 -2.44
C ILE A 60 -6.64 -18.38 -2.71
N LYS A 61 -6.39 -17.63 -3.79
CA LYS A 61 -7.18 -16.47 -4.24
C LYS A 61 -8.28 -16.85 -5.22
N ALA A 62 -8.56 -18.15 -5.41
CA ALA A 62 -9.68 -18.58 -6.22
C ALA A 62 -10.99 -17.94 -5.73
N SER A 63 -11.74 -17.37 -6.67
CA SER A 63 -13.02 -16.72 -6.38
C SER A 63 -14.14 -17.74 -6.23
N VAL A 64 -15.02 -17.50 -5.27
CA VAL A 64 -16.23 -18.28 -5.01
C VAL A 64 -17.43 -17.34 -5.05
N SER A 65 -18.53 -17.75 -5.68
CA SER A 65 -19.78 -16.98 -5.62
C SER A 65 -20.30 -16.90 -4.19
N ALA A 66 -20.95 -15.81 -3.82
CA ALA A 66 -21.48 -15.61 -2.47
C ALA A 66 -22.68 -14.66 -2.46
N THR A 67 -23.39 -14.67 -1.33
CA THR A 67 -24.34 -13.62 -0.95
C THR A 67 -23.84 -12.88 0.29
N LEU A 68 -24.33 -11.66 0.49
CA LEU A 68 -23.99 -10.82 1.63
C LEU A 68 -25.27 -10.36 2.32
N ARG A 69 -25.33 -10.49 3.64
CA ARG A 69 -26.33 -9.82 4.48
C ARG A 69 -25.62 -8.81 5.37
N VAL A 70 -26.10 -7.58 5.36
CA VAL A 70 -25.57 -6.49 6.19
C VAL A 70 -26.66 -6.06 7.16
N LEU A 71 -26.32 -6.03 8.44
CA LEU A 71 -27.16 -5.55 9.53
C LEU A 71 -26.56 -4.26 10.07
N ARG A 72 -27.40 -3.23 10.23
CA ARG A 72 -26.96 -1.94 10.77
C ARG A 72 -28.10 -1.22 11.48
N HIS A 73 -27.82 -0.81 12.71
CA HIS A 73 -28.55 0.25 13.42
C HIS A 73 -27.87 1.61 13.18
N PRO A 74 -28.54 2.72 13.53
CA PRO A 74 -27.89 4.02 13.69
C PRO A 74 -26.58 3.95 14.48
N THR A 75 -25.72 4.95 14.27
CA THR A 75 -24.47 5.08 15.04
C THR A 75 -24.79 5.15 16.54
N ASP A 76 -23.99 4.46 17.36
CA ASP A 76 -24.13 4.31 18.82
C ASP A 76 -25.22 3.36 19.34
N GLU A 77 -25.96 2.68 18.45
CA GLU A 77 -26.90 1.62 18.82
C GLU A 77 -26.32 0.22 18.59
N TRP A 78 -26.73 -0.73 19.43
CA TRP A 78 -26.29 -2.13 19.34
C TRP A 78 -26.96 -2.81 18.14
N THR A 79 -26.16 -3.30 17.20
CA THR A 79 -26.60 -4.20 16.14
C THR A 79 -26.34 -5.64 16.56
N CYS A 80 -27.34 -6.51 16.54
CA CYS A 80 -27.24 -7.91 16.95
C CYS A 80 -27.39 -8.89 15.77
N LEU A 81 -26.72 -10.04 15.84
CA LEU A 81 -26.78 -11.05 14.76
C LEU A 81 -28.20 -11.60 14.53
N HIS A 82 -29.00 -11.65 15.60
CA HIS A 82 -30.38 -12.12 15.60
C HIS A 82 -31.39 -11.01 15.24
N ASP A 83 -30.93 -9.79 14.95
CA ASP A 83 -31.80 -8.69 14.57
C ASP A 83 -32.62 -8.98 13.31
N THR A 84 -33.87 -8.54 13.36
CA THR A 84 -34.81 -8.54 12.25
C THR A 84 -35.30 -7.12 11.95
N ALA A 85 -35.92 -6.93 10.79
CA ALA A 85 -36.62 -5.69 10.46
C ALA A 85 -37.83 -5.49 11.40
N PRO A 86 -38.29 -4.26 11.69
CA PRO A 86 -38.01 -3.00 10.97
C PRO A 86 -36.99 -2.05 11.59
N ALA A 87 -36.59 -2.24 12.86
CA ALA A 87 -35.66 -1.32 13.55
C ALA A 87 -34.21 -1.39 13.02
N THR A 88 -33.89 -2.46 12.29
CA THR A 88 -32.56 -2.71 11.72
C THR A 88 -32.57 -2.48 10.21
N THR A 89 -31.62 -1.72 9.68
CA THR A 89 -31.37 -1.72 8.24
C THR A 89 -30.79 -3.07 7.85
N VAL A 90 -31.53 -3.83 7.04
CA VAL A 90 -31.08 -5.11 6.49
C VAL A 90 -30.90 -4.98 4.99
N ALA A 91 -29.66 -5.10 4.51
CA ALA A 91 -29.36 -5.17 3.07
C ALA A 91 -28.95 -6.58 2.69
N ASN A 92 -29.63 -7.19 1.72
CA ASN A 92 -29.28 -8.49 1.16
C ASN A 92 -28.78 -8.31 -0.27
N ILE A 93 -27.54 -8.72 -0.52
CA ILE A 93 -26.91 -8.74 -1.84
C ILE A 93 -26.88 -10.19 -2.32
N SER A 94 -27.59 -10.46 -3.41
CA SER A 94 -27.84 -11.80 -3.92
C SER A 94 -26.77 -12.36 -4.84
N SER A 95 -25.85 -11.53 -5.37
CA SER A 95 -24.76 -11.97 -6.24
C SER A 95 -23.51 -11.14 -6.03
N LEU A 96 -22.43 -11.80 -5.60
CA LEU A 96 -21.07 -11.30 -5.66
C LEU A 96 -20.08 -12.47 -5.73
N ARG A 97 -18.82 -12.19 -6.03
CA ARG A 97 -17.70 -13.13 -5.85
C ARG A 97 -16.87 -12.72 -4.64
N VAL A 98 -16.40 -13.69 -3.88
CA VAL A 98 -15.46 -13.48 -2.77
C VAL A 98 -14.20 -14.31 -2.99
N GLN A 99 -13.06 -13.75 -2.65
CA GLN A 99 -11.77 -14.44 -2.62
C GLN A 99 -10.93 -13.91 -1.46
N TYR A 100 -9.87 -14.62 -1.08
CA TYR A 100 -8.87 -14.02 -0.22
C TYR A 100 -8.09 -12.91 -0.93
N ARG A 101 -7.56 -11.99 -0.13
CA ARG A 101 -6.76 -10.85 -0.55
C ARG A 101 -5.45 -10.78 0.24
N GLY A 102 -4.45 -10.18 -0.40
CA GLY A 102 -3.17 -9.83 0.21
C GLY A 102 -2.03 -10.65 -0.36
N ASP A 103 -0.93 -10.69 0.40
CA ASP A 103 0.26 -11.44 0.05
C ASP A 103 0.83 -12.16 1.27
N SER A 104 1.63 -11.47 2.08
CA SER A 104 2.09 -11.98 3.38
C SER A 104 0.91 -12.31 4.29
N SER A 105 -0.15 -11.49 4.26
CA SER A 105 -1.37 -11.70 5.05
C SER A 105 -2.16 -12.95 4.70
N LEU A 106 -1.88 -13.61 3.57
CA LEU A 106 -2.47 -14.91 3.26
C LEU A 106 -2.01 -15.99 4.23
N ARG A 107 -0.86 -15.79 4.90
CA ARG A 107 -0.32 -16.71 5.91
C ARG A 107 -0.88 -16.48 7.31
N PHE A 108 -1.70 -15.45 7.51
CA PHE A 108 -2.38 -15.22 8.77
C PHE A 108 -3.55 -16.19 8.94
N THR A 109 -3.83 -16.60 10.17
CA THR A 109 -5.03 -17.40 10.49
C THR A 109 -6.33 -16.62 10.24
N LYS A 110 -6.24 -15.29 10.29
CA LYS A 110 -7.31 -14.37 9.94
C LYS A 110 -7.05 -13.76 8.57
N HIS A 111 -7.69 -14.34 7.55
CA HIS A 111 -7.55 -13.89 6.17
C HIS A 111 -8.29 -12.58 5.91
N GLN A 112 -7.79 -11.81 4.94
CA GLN A 112 -8.52 -10.70 4.35
C GLN A 112 -9.36 -11.20 3.18
N HIS A 113 -10.50 -10.57 2.92
CA HIS A 113 -11.38 -10.94 1.81
C HIS A 113 -11.57 -9.77 0.85
N LEU A 114 -11.64 -10.07 -0.44
CA LEU A 114 -12.05 -9.16 -1.50
C LEU A 114 -13.44 -9.57 -1.96
N LEU A 115 -14.40 -8.66 -1.84
CA LEU A 115 -15.75 -8.77 -2.39
C LEU A 115 -15.77 -8.09 -3.76
N LYS A 116 -16.23 -8.81 -4.78
CA LYS A 116 -16.36 -8.36 -6.17
C LYS A 116 -17.82 -8.46 -6.60
N PHE A 117 -18.46 -7.32 -6.72
CA PHE A 117 -19.85 -7.18 -7.14
C PHE A 117 -19.90 -7.15 -8.67
N ASP A 118 -20.99 -7.69 -9.24
CA ASP A 118 -21.15 -7.71 -10.69
C ASP A 118 -21.48 -6.32 -11.28
N ALA A 119 -22.00 -5.42 -10.45
CA ALA A 119 -22.27 -4.03 -10.79
C ALA A 119 -21.89 -3.09 -9.63
N PRO A 120 -21.59 -1.81 -9.89
CA PRO A 120 -21.30 -0.83 -8.85
C PRO A 120 -22.42 -0.79 -7.80
N THR A 121 -22.10 -1.15 -6.56
CA THR A 121 -23.07 -1.30 -5.47
C THR A 121 -22.62 -0.49 -4.26
N PRO A 122 -23.48 0.38 -3.67
CA PRO A 122 -23.12 1.10 -2.45
C PRO A 122 -23.09 0.13 -1.26
N LEU A 123 -22.19 0.36 -0.32
CA LEU A 123 -22.04 -0.50 0.85
C LEU A 123 -21.79 0.33 2.10
N LEU A 124 -22.63 0.13 3.13
CA LEU A 124 -22.52 0.83 4.43
C LEU A 124 -22.36 2.36 4.32
N SER A 125 -23.24 3.00 3.53
CA SER A 125 -23.23 4.45 3.27
C SER A 125 -22.02 4.97 2.48
N MET A 126 -21.13 4.09 2.00
CA MET A 126 -20.07 4.46 1.08
C MET A 126 -20.56 4.40 -0.38
N PRO A 127 -20.09 5.31 -1.26
CA PRO A 127 -20.49 5.35 -2.66
C PRO A 127 -20.27 4.04 -3.41
N ALA A 128 -21.14 3.80 -4.40
CA ALA A 128 -21.17 2.57 -5.18
C ALA A 128 -19.87 2.29 -5.93
N ASP A 129 -19.41 1.04 -5.86
CA ASP A 129 -18.28 0.49 -6.60
C ASP A 129 -18.39 -1.04 -6.69
N THR A 130 -17.56 -1.68 -7.52
CA THR A 130 -17.57 -3.12 -7.73
C THR A 130 -16.73 -3.87 -6.70
N ASP A 131 -15.66 -3.26 -6.18
CA ASP A 131 -14.67 -3.98 -5.38
C ASP A 131 -14.55 -3.38 -3.96
N TRP A 132 -14.63 -4.26 -2.96
CA TRP A 132 -14.56 -3.91 -1.55
C TRP A 132 -13.67 -4.88 -0.78
N SER A 133 -12.86 -4.36 0.13
CA SER A 133 -11.96 -5.17 0.96
C SER A 133 -12.52 -5.31 2.36
N LEU A 134 -12.69 -6.53 2.84
CA LEU A 134 -12.80 -6.84 4.27
C LEU A 134 -11.37 -7.09 4.77
N HIS A 135 -10.74 -6.02 5.25
CA HIS A 135 -9.39 -6.08 5.81
C HIS A 135 -9.43 -6.63 7.24
N GLY A 136 -8.76 -7.75 7.49
CA GLY A 136 -8.58 -8.31 8.83
C GLY A 136 -7.35 -7.71 9.50
N PRO A 137 -7.48 -6.82 10.52
CA PRO A 137 -6.35 -6.17 11.20
C PRO A 137 -5.61 -7.15 12.15
N PHE A 138 -5.13 -8.26 11.61
CA PHE A 138 -4.63 -9.37 12.42
C PHE A 138 -3.40 -8.99 13.27
N ILE A 139 -2.45 -8.26 12.71
CA ILE A 139 -1.26 -7.78 13.43
C ILE A 139 -1.48 -6.44 14.13
N ASP A 140 -2.58 -5.74 13.83
CA ASP A 140 -2.85 -4.41 14.36
C ASP A 140 -3.77 -4.49 15.58
N GLY A 141 -3.19 -4.59 16.78
CA GLY A 141 -3.92 -4.62 18.04
C GLY A 141 -4.75 -3.36 18.33
N SER A 142 -4.46 -2.24 17.67
CA SER A 142 -5.27 -1.01 17.77
C SER A 142 -6.54 -1.08 16.93
N LEU A 143 -6.57 -1.96 15.91
CA LEU A 143 -7.62 -2.09 14.90
C LEU A 143 -7.83 -0.84 14.03
N MET A 144 -7.01 0.19 14.17
CA MET A 144 -7.30 1.54 13.67
C MET A 144 -6.25 2.07 12.71
N ARG A 145 -5.07 1.45 12.54
CA ARG A 145 -3.96 2.06 11.79
C ARG A 145 -4.34 2.41 10.34
N ASN A 146 -4.95 1.48 9.62
CA ASN A 146 -5.48 1.74 8.28
C ASN A 146 -6.63 2.77 8.29
N HIS A 147 -7.54 2.68 9.28
CA HIS A 147 -8.68 3.60 9.37
C HIS A 147 -8.23 5.05 9.57
N LEU A 148 -7.32 5.27 10.51
CA LEU A 148 -6.67 6.54 10.81
C LEU A 148 -5.90 7.08 9.61
N ALA A 149 -5.08 6.25 8.97
CA ALA A 149 -4.28 6.67 7.85
C ALA A 149 -5.13 7.22 6.70
N HIS A 150 -6.20 6.51 6.34
CA HIS A 150 -7.09 6.98 5.29
C HIS A 150 -7.88 8.22 5.71
N TRP A 151 -8.25 8.36 6.99
CA TRP A 151 -8.86 9.60 7.51
C TRP A 151 -7.91 10.79 7.42
N LEU A 152 -6.66 10.64 7.86
CA LEU A 152 -5.62 11.68 7.75
C LEU A 152 -5.43 12.14 6.31
N TYR A 153 -5.33 11.21 5.36
CA TYR A 153 -5.14 11.56 3.95
C TYR A 153 -6.38 12.20 3.33
N ARG A 154 -7.61 11.76 3.69
CA ARG A 154 -8.82 12.44 3.23
C ARG A 154 -8.91 13.89 3.71
N ASN A 155 -8.41 14.15 4.91
CA ASN A 155 -8.40 15.48 5.49
C ASN A 155 -7.44 16.46 4.82
N THR A 156 -6.51 16.00 3.95
CA THR A 156 -5.76 16.92 3.08
C THR A 156 -6.63 17.48 1.95
N GLY A 157 -7.84 16.93 1.76
CA GLY A 157 -8.75 17.23 0.65
C GLY A 157 -8.64 16.23 -0.50
N ARG A 158 -7.73 15.25 -0.41
CA ARG A 158 -7.51 14.24 -1.45
C ARG A 158 -8.35 12.99 -1.24
N TYR A 159 -8.60 12.25 -2.31
CA TYR A 159 -9.22 10.95 -2.19
C TYR A 159 -8.30 9.98 -1.43
N SER A 160 -8.88 9.22 -0.50
CA SER A 160 -8.30 8.02 0.10
C SER A 160 -9.43 7.05 0.44
N PRO A 161 -9.24 5.73 0.29
CA PRO A 161 -10.24 4.72 0.61
C PRO A 161 -11.03 4.97 1.89
N ARG A 162 -12.35 5.13 1.77
CA ARG A 162 -13.27 5.20 2.92
C ARG A 162 -13.33 3.85 3.61
N SER A 163 -13.59 3.88 4.92
CA SER A 163 -13.64 2.65 5.70
C SER A 163 -14.58 2.71 6.89
N GLN A 164 -15.02 1.53 7.33
CA GLN A 164 -15.90 1.34 8.48
C GLN A 164 -15.59 -0.01 9.15
N HIS A 165 -15.44 -0.03 10.48
CA HIS A 165 -15.32 -1.27 11.25
C HIS A 165 -16.62 -2.09 11.17
N VAL A 166 -16.49 -3.41 11.06
CA VAL A 166 -17.60 -4.36 11.01
C VAL A 166 -17.27 -5.63 11.81
N ALA A 167 -18.29 -6.27 12.37
CA ALA A 167 -18.19 -7.63 12.87
C ALA A 167 -18.49 -8.60 11.72
N LEU A 168 -17.54 -9.47 11.37
CA LEU A 168 -17.70 -10.40 10.26
C LEU A 168 -18.15 -11.78 10.77
N TYR A 169 -19.15 -12.34 10.10
CA TYR A 169 -19.52 -13.74 10.18
C TYR A 169 -19.44 -14.38 8.79
N ILE A 170 -18.93 -15.61 8.73
CA ILE A 170 -18.85 -16.40 7.50
C ILE A 170 -19.66 -17.67 7.71
N VAL A 171 -20.63 -17.92 6.84
CA VAL A 171 -21.48 -19.12 6.92
C VAL A 171 -20.66 -20.34 6.54
N ASN A 172 -20.66 -21.35 7.41
CA ASN A 172 -19.96 -22.61 7.18
C ASN A 172 -20.80 -23.57 6.32
N SER A 173 -20.24 -24.74 5.99
CA SER A 173 -20.92 -25.77 5.18
C SER A 173 -22.21 -26.33 5.80
N LYS A 174 -22.47 -26.08 7.09
CA LYS A 174 -23.72 -26.46 7.78
C LYS A 174 -24.76 -25.34 7.81
N GLY A 175 -24.51 -24.22 7.11
CA GLY A 175 -25.42 -23.07 7.09
C GLY A 175 -25.38 -22.20 8.36
N VAL A 176 -24.40 -22.41 9.25
CA VAL A 176 -24.28 -21.66 10.51
C VAL A 176 -23.28 -20.50 10.35
N PRO A 177 -23.67 -19.24 10.64
CA PRO A 177 -22.74 -18.11 10.68
C PRO A 177 -21.67 -18.31 11.76
N ALA A 178 -20.41 -18.46 11.35
CA ALA A 178 -19.27 -18.54 12.25
C ALA A 178 -18.59 -17.17 12.37
N TYR A 179 -18.30 -16.73 13.59
CA TYR A 179 -17.65 -15.45 13.85
C TYR A 179 -16.20 -15.46 13.33
N ALA A 180 -15.81 -14.42 12.59
CA ALA A 180 -14.47 -14.25 12.04
C ALA A 180 -13.66 -13.13 12.75
N GLY A 181 -14.30 -12.33 13.61
CA GLY A 181 -13.65 -11.21 14.31
C GLY A 181 -14.07 -9.83 13.80
N TYR A 182 -13.39 -8.81 14.31
CA TYR A 182 -13.51 -7.44 13.79
C TYR A 182 -12.72 -7.28 12.50
N TYR A 183 -13.35 -6.65 11.51
CA TYR A 183 -12.77 -6.31 10.22
C TYR A 183 -12.94 -4.83 9.95
N LEU A 184 -12.10 -4.29 9.08
CA LEU A 184 -12.29 -2.99 8.48
C LEU A 184 -12.82 -3.19 7.06
N LEU A 185 -14.10 -2.86 6.83
CA LEU A 185 -14.59 -2.71 5.47
C LEU A 185 -13.92 -1.47 4.88
N LEU A 186 -13.23 -1.65 3.76
CA LEU A 186 -12.38 -0.65 3.13
C LEU A 186 -12.68 -0.64 1.62
N GLU A 187 -12.83 0.56 1.05
CA GLU A 187 -12.86 0.71 -0.40
C GLU A 187 -11.57 0.16 -1.01
N THR A 188 -11.62 -0.60 -2.09
CA THR A 188 -10.38 -0.81 -2.86
C THR A 188 -10.04 0.46 -3.63
N ILE A 189 -8.77 0.68 -3.95
CA ILE A 189 -8.38 1.76 -4.86
C ILE A 189 -8.95 1.44 -6.25
N GLY A 190 -9.99 2.20 -6.63
CA GLY A 190 -10.59 2.19 -7.95
C GLY A 190 -10.35 3.51 -8.67
N TYR A 191 -10.57 3.52 -9.98
CA TYR A 191 -10.28 4.66 -10.86
C TYR A 191 -11.54 5.32 -11.45
N GLY A 192 -12.71 4.82 -11.05
CA GLY A 192 -14.00 5.40 -11.39
C GLY A 192 -14.30 6.72 -10.65
N PRO A 193 -15.43 7.37 -10.97
CA PRO A 193 -15.77 8.72 -10.51
C PRO A 193 -15.98 8.85 -8.99
N ASN A 194 -16.35 7.76 -8.31
CA ASN A 194 -16.54 7.72 -6.85
C ASN A 194 -15.23 7.52 -6.05
N ARG A 195 -14.10 7.39 -6.77
CA ARG A 195 -12.77 7.05 -6.28
C ARG A 195 -11.73 8.07 -6.81
N VAL A 196 -10.65 7.63 -7.46
CA VAL A 196 -9.62 8.51 -8.05
C VAL A 196 -10.17 9.37 -9.20
N GLY A 197 -11.15 8.88 -9.95
CA GLY A 197 -11.83 9.60 -11.03
C GLY A 197 -10.89 9.98 -12.18
N LEU A 198 -10.49 9.00 -13.00
CA LEU A 198 -9.66 9.20 -14.19
C LEU A 198 -10.49 9.21 -15.48
N ALA A 199 -9.98 9.90 -16.51
CA ALA A 199 -10.51 9.75 -17.86
C ALA A 199 -10.30 8.31 -18.36
N PRO A 200 -11.26 7.74 -19.10
CA PRO A 200 -11.03 6.49 -19.81
C PRO A 200 -9.88 6.61 -20.81
N ASN A 201 -9.01 5.60 -20.81
CA ASN A 201 -7.99 5.39 -21.82
C ASN A 201 -8.23 4.06 -22.51
N LEU A 202 -8.92 4.12 -23.64
CA LEU A 202 -9.29 2.96 -24.45
C LEU A 202 -8.33 2.83 -25.64
N ALA A 203 -8.14 1.61 -26.14
CA ALA A 203 -7.35 1.34 -27.35
C ALA A 203 -7.73 2.22 -28.55
N ALA A 204 -9.02 2.53 -28.70
CA ALA A 204 -9.55 3.38 -29.76
C ALA A 204 -9.40 4.89 -29.50
N SER A 205 -8.85 5.33 -28.36
CA SER A 205 -8.65 6.76 -28.07
C SER A 205 -7.57 7.35 -28.98
N GLU A 206 -7.74 8.59 -29.42
CA GLU A 206 -6.68 9.30 -30.16
C GLU A 206 -5.50 9.75 -29.28
N ASP A 207 -5.75 9.99 -27.98
CA ASP A 207 -4.76 10.47 -27.01
C ASP A 207 -4.62 9.50 -25.83
N HIS A 208 -3.43 8.91 -25.72
CA HIS A 208 -3.03 8.01 -24.64
C HIS A 208 -2.12 8.66 -23.59
N SER A 209 -1.99 9.99 -23.55
CA SER A 209 -1.13 10.70 -22.59
C SER A 209 -1.66 10.75 -21.15
N GLY A 210 -2.86 10.22 -20.90
CA GLY A 210 -3.50 10.18 -19.58
C GLY A 210 -4.57 9.11 -19.47
N GLY A 211 -5.17 8.99 -18.28
CA GLY A 211 -6.02 7.84 -17.93
C GLY A 211 -5.19 6.62 -17.56
N TRP A 212 -4.08 6.83 -16.86
CA TRP A 212 -3.17 5.78 -16.41
C TRP A 212 -3.09 5.74 -14.89
N ALA A 213 -2.96 4.55 -14.32
CA ALA A 213 -2.58 4.37 -12.93
C ALA A 213 -1.67 3.16 -12.76
N TRP A 214 -0.73 3.25 -11.82
CA TRP A 214 0.19 2.19 -11.49
C TRP A 214 0.52 2.19 -10.00
N GLN A 215 1.11 1.10 -9.54
CA GLN A 215 1.67 0.99 -8.19
C GLN A 215 3.11 0.48 -8.25
N PHE A 216 3.89 0.69 -7.21
CA PHE A 216 5.11 -0.09 -6.98
C PHE A 216 4.83 -1.19 -5.97
N ASN A 217 5.14 -2.42 -6.36
CA ASN A 217 5.02 -3.62 -5.55
C ASN A 217 5.82 -4.77 -6.20
N PRO A 218 6.10 -5.85 -5.47
CA PRO A 218 6.70 -7.05 -6.06
C PRO A 218 5.83 -7.59 -7.21
N LEU A 219 6.50 -7.97 -8.30
CA LEU A 219 5.89 -8.57 -9.48
C LEU A 219 5.29 -9.93 -9.13
N LYS A 220 4.07 -10.19 -9.61
CA LYS A 220 3.39 -11.48 -9.44
C LYS A 220 3.08 -12.09 -10.80
N TYR A 221 2.70 -13.35 -10.79
CA TYR A 221 2.13 -13.96 -11.98
C TYR A 221 0.88 -13.17 -12.42
N GLY A 222 0.74 -12.92 -13.72
CA GLY A 222 -0.42 -12.26 -14.31
C GLY A 222 -0.48 -10.74 -14.14
N THR A 223 0.42 -10.12 -13.36
CA THR A 223 0.46 -8.66 -13.22
C THR A 223 1.08 -8.02 -14.46
N TYR A 224 0.52 -6.88 -14.88
CA TYR A 224 1.04 -6.13 -16.02
C TYR A 224 2.07 -5.10 -15.55
N SER A 225 3.23 -5.06 -16.18
CA SER A 225 4.31 -4.13 -15.89
C SER A 225 5.00 -3.72 -17.19
N PRO A 226 5.21 -2.42 -17.46
CA PRO A 226 5.83 -1.97 -18.69
C PRO A 226 7.25 -2.47 -18.82
N ASN A 227 7.67 -2.77 -20.05
CA ASN A 227 9.06 -3.09 -20.36
C ASN A 227 9.90 -1.81 -20.40
N VAL A 228 10.24 -1.36 -19.20
CA VAL A 228 11.01 -0.14 -18.95
C VAL A 228 12.39 -0.21 -19.61
N VAL A 229 12.85 0.94 -20.08
CA VAL A 229 14.20 1.08 -20.61
C VAL A 229 15.15 1.04 -19.42
N PHE A 230 16.14 0.13 -19.43
CA PHE A 230 17.22 0.17 -18.47
C PHE A 230 18.14 1.34 -18.82
N ASP A 231 17.65 2.53 -18.54
CA ASP A 231 18.44 3.72 -18.40
C ASP A 231 18.76 3.92 -16.91
N MET A 232 19.85 4.61 -16.60
CA MET A 232 20.27 4.87 -15.23
C MET A 232 19.21 5.63 -14.40
N TYR A 233 18.20 6.21 -15.05
CA TYR A 233 17.10 6.99 -14.44
C TYR A 233 15.92 6.13 -13.98
N GLN A 234 15.65 4.99 -14.62
CA GLN A 234 14.43 4.21 -14.37
C GLN A 234 14.62 3.21 -13.21
N GLY A 235 15.85 2.72 -13.00
CA GLY A 235 16.21 1.81 -11.91
C GLY A 235 16.33 2.44 -10.52
N LYS A 236 16.01 3.72 -10.37
CA LYS A 236 16.15 4.48 -9.11
C LYS A 236 14.81 4.90 -8.49
N PHE A 237 13.69 4.60 -9.15
CA PHE A 237 12.36 4.74 -8.57
C PHE A 237 11.92 3.42 -7.89
N GLY A 238 11.26 3.51 -6.74
CA GLY A 238 10.77 2.32 -6.00
C GLY A 238 11.86 1.30 -5.67
N MET A 239 13.09 1.77 -5.39
CA MET A 239 14.27 0.90 -5.17
C MET A 239 14.60 -0.02 -6.36
N GLY A 240 14.27 0.40 -7.59
CA GLY A 240 14.45 -0.39 -8.81
C GLY A 240 13.28 -1.31 -9.14
N ALA A 241 12.16 -1.21 -8.41
CA ALA A 241 10.93 -1.90 -8.74
C ALA A 241 10.31 -1.36 -10.04
N ARG A 242 9.73 -2.25 -10.84
CA ARG A 242 8.98 -1.87 -12.05
C ARG A 242 7.56 -1.44 -11.65
N PRO A 243 6.96 -0.45 -12.33
CA PRO A 243 5.59 -0.05 -12.05
C PRO A 243 4.62 -1.15 -12.48
N LEU A 244 3.68 -1.51 -11.62
CA LEU A 244 2.60 -2.45 -11.92
C LEU A 244 1.38 -1.66 -12.38
N LEU A 245 0.92 -1.90 -13.59
CA LEU A 245 -0.23 -1.25 -14.17
C LEU A 245 -1.51 -1.62 -13.41
N MET A 246 -2.27 -0.61 -13.03
CA MET A 246 -3.55 -0.72 -12.32
C MET A 246 -4.72 -0.21 -13.16
N TYR A 247 -4.49 0.75 -14.05
CA TYR A 247 -5.51 1.28 -14.97
C TYR A 247 -4.88 1.86 -16.25
N PRO A 248 -5.48 1.63 -17.43
CA PRO A 248 -6.58 0.69 -17.68
C PRO A 248 -6.12 -0.76 -17.49
N SER A 249 -7.03 -1.74 -17.56
CA SER A 249 -6.64 -3.14 -17.40
C SER A 249 -5.65 -3.54 -18.50
N GLY A 250 -4.63 -4.32 -18.14
CA GLY A 250 -3.59 -4.71 -19.09
C GLY A 250 -4.11 -5.43 -20.34
N SER A 251 -5.20 -6.21 -20.21
CA SER A 251 -5.86 -6.89 -21.32
C SER A 251 -6.59 -5.97 -22.29
N SER A 252 -6.84 -4.71 -21.92
CA SER A 252 -7.49 -3.70 -22.77
C SER A 252 -6.51 -2.84 -23.57
N LEU A 253 -5.21 -2.98 -23.33
CA LEU A 253 -4.18 -2.17 -23.97
C LEU A 253 -3.97 -2.54 -25.44
N SER A 254 -3.80 -1.54 -26.30
CA SER A 254 -3.23 -1.73 -27.64
C SER A 254 -1.71 -1.66 -27.63
N GLN A 255 -1.07 -2.02 -28.76
CA GLN A 255 0.38 -1.86 -28.89
C GLN A 255 0.79 -0.38 -28.88
N ARG A 256 0.01 0.50 -29.52
CA ARG A 256 0.20 1.95 -29.46
C ARG A 256 0.28 2.46 -28.02
N MET A 257 -0.69 2.09 -27.18
CA MET A 257 -0.74 2.53 -25.78
C MET A 257 0.53 2.13 -25.02
N ARG A 258 1.03 0.91 -25.25
CA ARG A 258 2.26 0.42 -24.61
C ARG A 258 3.48 1.20 -25.09
N ASP A 259 3.61 1.40 -26.39
CA ASP A 259 4.73 2.12 -26.99
C ASP A 259 4.79 3.58 -26.53
N ASP A 260 3.64 4.27 -26.53
CA ASP A 260 3.53 5.66 -26.07
C ASP A 260 3.93 5.80 -24.59
N PHE A 261 3.56 4.82 -23.75
CA PHE A 261 3.91 4.81 -22.34
C PHE A 261 5.43 4.70 -22.11
N VAL A 262 6.11 3.80 -22.83
CA VAL A 262 7.55 3.51 -22.59
C VAL A 262 8.50 4.38 -23.41
N ASN A 263 7.99 5.17 -24.36
CA ASN A 263 8.81 6.02 -25.22
C ASN A 263 9.57 7.07 -24.39
N VAL A 264 10.90 7.11 -24.51
CA VAL A 264 11.78 8.01 -23.72
C VAL A 264 11.71 9.49 -24.11
N SER A 265 11.08 9.80 -25.24
CA SER A 265 10.92 11.14 -25.77
C SER A 265 9.52 11.73 -25.53
N VAL A 266 8.49 10.90 -25.37
CA VAL A 266 7.10 11.36 -25.18
C VAL A 266 6.39 10.74 -23.97
N GLY A 267 6.85 9.59 -23.48
CA GLY A 267 6.28 8.89 -22.35
C GLY A 267 6.45 9.70 -21.07
N PHE A 268 5.33 10.00 -20.40
CA PHE A 268 5.32 10.89 -19.24
C PHE A 268 6.22 10.38 -18.10
N LEU A 269 6.27 9.06 -17.88
CA LEU A 269 7.03 8.47 -16.79
C LEU A 269 8.55 8.48 -17.09
N PRO A 270 9.02 8.04 -18.27
CA PRO A 270 10.40 8.27 -18.71
C PRO A 270 10.84 9.74 -18.64
N LEU A 271 9.99 10.68 -19.07
CA LEU A 271 10.31 12.12 -19.03
C LEU A 271 10.44 12.64 -17.59
N TYR A 272 9.52 12.25 -16.69
CA TYR A 272 9.63 12.57 -15.27
C TYR A 272 10.93 12.04 -14.66
N TYR A 273 11.30 10.80 -14.98
CA TYR A 273 12.57 10.24 -14.49
C TYR A 273 13.77 11.01 -15.05
N ARG A 274 13.79 11.35 -16.34
CA ARG A 274 14.90 12.16 -16.88
C ARG A 274 15.02 13.52 -16.20
N TYR A 275 13.90 14.16 -15.87
CA TYR A 275 13.90 15.43 -15.13
C TYR A 275 14.67 15.32 -13.79
N LEU A 276 14.32 14.33 -12.95
CA LEU A 276 14.92 14.17 -11.62
C LEU A 276 16.44 13.95 -11.65
N TRP A 277 16.98 13.40 -12.75
CA TRP A 277 18.40 13.09 -12.85
C TRP A 277 19.22 14.11 -13.66
N HIS A 278 18.63 14.79 -14.65
CA HIS A 278 19.39 15.67 -15.55
C HIS A 278 18.97 17.12 -15.55
N ASN A 279 17.78 17.45 -15.09
CA ASN A 279 17.20 18.78 -15.27
C ASN A 279 16.84 19.47 -13.95
N MET A 280 17.55 19.09 -12.87
CA MET A 280 17.34 19.67 -11.54
C MET A 280 17.76 21.14 -11.46
N THR A 281 18.59 21.62 -12.38
CA THR A 281 18.96 23.05 -12.54
C THR A 281 17.92 23.89 -13.27
N ALA A 282 16.85 23.28 -13.82
CA ALA A 282 15.67 23.97 -14.34
C ALA A 282 14.46 23.68 -13.42
N PRO A 283 14.48 24.13 -12.16
CA PRO A 283 13.61 23.59 -11.12
C PRO A 283 12.12 23.85 -11.37
N LEU A 284 11.76 24.96 -12.03
CA LEU A 284 10.37 25.29 -12.40
C LEU A 284 9.72 24.29 -13.37
N THR A 285 10.50 23.41 -14.01
CA THR A 285 9.95 22.43 -14.95
C THR A 285 9.39 21.18 -14.26
N LEU A 286 9.59 21.01 -12.95
CA LEU A 286 9.04 19.89 -12.17
C LEU A 286 7.52 19.77 -12.31
N LYS A 287 6.81 20.90 -12.27
CA LYS A 287 5.34 20.96 -12.38
C LYS A 287 4.79 20.50 -13.74
N HIS A 288 5.62 20.39 -14.77
CA HIS A 288 5.23 19.79 -16.04
C HIS A 288 5.20 18.26 -15.99
N HIS A 289 5.88 17.67 -15.00
CA HIS A 289 5.98 16.22 -14.82
C HIS A 289 5.04 15.72 -13.73
N ILE A 290 4.97 16.43 -12.60
CA ILE A 290 4.18 16.01 -11.43
C ILE A 290 3.26 17.11 -10.90
N ASP A 291 2.14 16.69 -10.30
CA ASP A 291 1.38 17.52 -9.37
C ASP A 291 2.17 17.59 -8.06
N VAL A 292 2.91 18.68 -7.88
CA VAL A 292 3.80 18.87 -6.72
C VAL A 292 3.01 18.77 -5.41
N GLY A 293 1.77 19.28 -5.37
CA GLY A 293 0.89 19.20 -4.20
C GLY A 293 0.57 17.77 -3.78
N SER A 294 0.31 16.86 -4.72
CA SER A 294 -0.03 15.46 -4.44
C SER A 294 1.17 14.71 -3.89
N HIS A 295 2.35 14.98 -4.45
CA HIS A 295 3.59 14.40 -3.98
C HIS A 295 3.92 14.92 -2.59
N VAL A 296 3.67 16.20 -2.30
CA VAL A 296 3.84 16.76 -0.95
C VAL A 296 2.86 16.15 0.06
N ASP A 297 1.56 16.06 -0.25
CA ASP A 297 0.59 15.45 0.68
C ASP A 297 0.91 13.96 0.93
N TYR A 298 1.33 13.22 -0.11
CA TYR A 298 1.79 11.83 0.01
C TYR A 298 3.06 11.72 0.86
N PHE A 299 4.04 12.58 0.61
CA PHE A 299 5.30 12.65 1.35
C PHE A 299 5.04 12.89 2.84
N LEU A 300 4.33 13.95 3.19
CA LEU A 300 4.07 14.31 4.58
C LEU A 300 3.28 13.23 5.32
N HIS A 301 2.29 12.63 4.65
CA HIS A 301 1.53 11.51 5.24
C HIS A 301 2.41 10.28 5.48
N THR A 302 3.27 9.93 4.52
CA THR A 302 4.18 8.80 4.63
C THR A 302 5.20 9.01 5.75
N GLU A 303 5.81 10.20 5.81
CA GLU A 303 6.78 10.55 6.85
C GLU A 303 6.18 10.60 8.25
N TRP A 304 4.96 11.12 8.39
CA TRP A 304 4.30 11.16 9.70
C TRP A 304 3.79 9.79 10.14
N SER A 305 3.28 8.99 9.19
CA SER A 305 2.81 7.65 9.50
C SER A 305 3.93 6.66 9.80
N LEU A 306 5.19 7.00 9.49
CA LEU A 306 6.31 6.07 9.56
C LEU A 306 6.04 4.80 8.72
N ASN A 307 5.34 4.95 7.58
CA ASN A 307 5.06 3.82 6.71
C ASN A 307 6.31 3.46 5.89
N GLN A 308 7.07 2.53 6.41
CA GLN A 308 8.32 2.02 5.82
C GLN A 308 8.18 1.47 4.38
N ASP A 309 7.01 0.98 4.01
CA ASP A 309 6.80 0.36 2.70
C ASP A 309 6.43 1.42 1.65
N ALA A 310 5.75 2.50 2.03
CA ALA A 310 5.00 3.39 1.13
C ALA A 310 5.78 4.07 0.00
N TYR A 311 7.11 4.15 0.05
CA TYR A 311 7.89 4.71 -1.06
C TYR A 311 8.32 3.70 -2.12
N SER A 312 8.23 2.40 -1.82
CA SER A 312 8.71 1.32 -2.70
C SER A 312 7.73 0.16 -2.87
N LYS A 313 6.74 0.05 -1.98
CA LYS A 313 5.67 -0.94 -1.98
C LYS A 313 4.36 -0.27 -1.58
N SER A 314 3.24 -0.79 -2.08
CA SER A 314 1.91 -0.19 -1.87
C SER A 314 1.85 1.30 -2.22
N ALA A 315 2.74 1.74 -3.13
CA ALA A 315 2.88 3.13 -3.54
C ALA A 315 2.14 3.37 -4.84
N TYR A 316 1.01 4.08 -4.79
CA TYR A 316 0.13 4.31 -5.94
C TYR A 316 0.41 5.66 -6.59
N PHE A 317 0.27 5.69 -7.90
CA PHE A 317 0.40 6.88 -8.73
C PHE A 317 -0.58 6.80 -9.87
N PHE A 318 -0.97 7.96 -10.38
CA PHE A 318 -1.83 8.04 -11.55
C PHE A 318 -1.56 9.30 -12.36
N LYS A 319 -2.06 9.31 -13.59
CA LYS A 319 -1.99 10.48 -14.48
C LYS A 319 -3.31 10.60 -15.22
N ASP A 320 -4.05 11.67 -14.96
CA ASP A 320 -5.24 12.02 -15.76
C ASP A 320 -4.83 12.73 -17.06
N ARG A 321 -5.76 12.79 -18.03
CA ARG A 321 -5.53 13.48 -19.30
C ARG A 321 -5.26 14.96 -19.05
N GLN A 322 -4.25 15.51 -19.74
CA GLN A 322 -3.78 16.90 -19.59
C GLN A 322 -3.39 17.31 -18.16
N SER A 323 -3.24 16.35 -17.23
CA SER A 323 -2.77 16.58 -15.87
C SER A 323 -1.38 15.97 -15.71
N PRO A 324 -0.52 16.52 -14.83
CA PRO A 324 0.75 15.89 -14.50
C PRO A 324 0.52 14.62 -13.65
N VAL A 325 1.60 13.88 -13.36
CA VAL A 325 1.52 12.68 -12.52
C VAL A 325 1.16 13.05 -11.09
N GLU A 326 0.21 12.35 -10.49
CA GLU A 326 -0.19 12.48 -9.09
C GLU A 326 0.27 11.29 -8.25
N ALA A 327 0.68 11.56 -7.01
CA ALA A 327 0.99 10.54 -6.01
C ALA A 327 -0.23 10.22 -5.13
N GLY A 328 -0.36 8.94 -4.79
CA GLY A 328 -1.45 8.39 -4.03
C GLY A 328 -2.55 7.75 -4.89
N PRO A 329 -3.70 7.40 -4.30
CA PRO A 329 -3.99 7.49 -2.86
C PRO A 329 -3.09 6.57 -2.01
N VAL A 330 -2.93 6.88 -0.73
CA VAL A 330 -2.17 6.04 0.22
C VAL A 330 -2.85 4.69 0.45
N TRP A 331 -2.06 3.66 0.78
CA TRP A 331 -2.53 2.29 0.95
C TRP A 331 -1.64 1.49 1.93
N ASP A 332 -2.23 0.46 2.55
CA ASP A 332 -1.55 -0.55 3.37
C ASP A 332 -0.66 0.01 4.50
N LEU A 333 -1.31 0.58 5.52
CA LEU A 333 -0.67 1.22 6.67
C LEU A 333 -0.78 0.37 7.94
N ASN A 334 -0.91 -0.95 7.81
CA ASN A 334 -0.97 -1.85 8.95
C ASN A 334 0.35 -1.87 9.76
N LEU A 335 1.50 -1.69 9.12
CA LEU A 335 2.83 -1.60 9.76
C LEU A 335 3.24 -0.17 10.14
N ALA A 336 2.37 0.81 9.93
CA ALA A 336 2.63 2.20 10.27
C ALA A 336 2.50 2.46 11.78
N TYR A 337 2.83 3.68 12.20
CA TYR A 337 2.60 4.21 13.55
C TYR A 337 3.18 3.30 14.65
N GLY A 338 4.50 3.10 14.61
CA GLY A 338 5.23 2.41 15.66
C GLY A 338 5.20 0.88 15.62
N LEU A 339 4.56 0.25 14.62
CA LEU A 339 4.48 -1.22 14.53
C LEU A 339 5.56 -1.86 13.64
N GLY A 340 6.03 -1.16 12.61
CA GLY A 340 7.02 -1.65 11.65
C GLY A 340 8.48 -1.59 12.15
N SER A 341 9.42 -1.88 11.26
CA SER A 341 10.86 -1.77 11.48
C SER A 341 11.33 -0.33 11.77
N HIS A 342 10.54 0.67 11.37
CA HIS A 342 10.83 2.08 11.64
C HIS A 342 9.99 2.62 12.81
N ALA A 343 9.89 1.84 13.90
CA ALA A 343 9.12 2.23 15.08
C ALA A 343 9.67 3.45 15.85
N HIS A 344 10.88 3.91 15.52
CA HIS A 344 11.52 5.07 16.15
C HIS A 344 11.16 6.37 15.42
N ALA A 345 10.64 7.36 16.16
CA ALA A 345 10.05 8.57 15.61
C ALA A 345 11.05 9.61 15.05
N ASN A 346 12.33 9.30 14.92
CA ASN A 346 13.42 10.28 14.77
C ASN A 346 14.22 10.20 13.46
N VAL A 347 13.68 9.59 12.40
CA VAL A 347 14.34 9.50 11.09
C VAL A 347 13.40 9.91 9.95
N TRP A 348 13.95 10.49 8.89
CA TRP A 348 13.23 10.71 7.64
C TRP A 348 13.29 9.46 6.77
N LEU A 349 12.14 8.91 6.36
CA LEU A 349 12.06 7.69 5.55
C LEU A 349 12.52 7.91 4.11
N TYR A 350 12.32 9.12 3.56
CA TYR A 350 12.67 9.45 2.18
C TYR A 350 14.18 9.36 1.91
N LEU A 351 15.04 9.40 2.94
CA LEU A 351 16.49 9.33 2.78
C LEU A 351 16.94 7.99 2.17
N ALA A 352 16.16 6.92 2.35
CA ALA A 352 16.42 5.63 1.71
C ALA A 352 15.85 5.54 0.28
N GLN A 353 15.26 6.62 -0.25
CA GLN A 353 14.41 6.58 -1.46
C GLN A 353 14.89 7.62 -2.48
N PRO A 354 15.73 7.24 -3.46
CA PRO A 354 16.44 8.18 -4.33
C PRO A 354 15.55 9.18 -5.07
N ALA A 355 14.38 8.76 -5.56
CA ALA A 355 13.45 9.66 -6.25
C ALA A 355 12.86 10.71 -5.31
N TRP A 356 12.48 10.34 -4.09
CA TRP A 356 11.92 11.27 -3.10
C TRP A 356 12.99 12.18 -2.52
N MET A 357 14.20 11.67 -2.33
CA MET A 357 15.39 12.46 -2.02
C MET A 357 15.63 13.55 -3.08
N ARG A 358 15.55 13.20 -4.37
CA ARG A 358 15.63 14.17 -5.47
C ARG A 358 14.50 15.19 -5.46
N LEU A 359 13.27 14.79 -5.12
CA LEU A 359 12.16 15.74 -4.99
C LEU A 359 12.43 16.76 -3.88
N VAL A 360 12.93 16.35 -2.71
CA VAL A 360 13.31 17.28 -1.63
C VAL A 360 14.40 18.26 -2.08
N CYS A 361 15.27 17.87 -3.02
CA CYS A 361 16.28 18.76 -3.59
C CYS A 361 15.71 19.84 -4.55
N ASN A 362 14.43 19.77 -4.92
CA ASN A 362 13.76 20.80 -5.72
C ASN A 362 13.15 21.88 -4.81
N PHE A 363 13.37 23.15 -5.14
CA PHE A 363 12.93 24.24 -4.28
C PHE A 363 11.41 24.39 -4.17
N GLU A 364 10.64 24.17 -5.24
CA GLU A 364 9.17 24.23 -5.19
C GLU A 364 8.65 23.15 -4.24
N PHE A 365 9.21 21.94 -4.29
CA PHE A 365 8.83 20.84 -3.43
C PHE A 365 9.17 21.10 -1.96
N ALA A 366 10.41 21.49 -1.64
CA ALA A 366 10.84 21.75 -0.27
C ALA A 366 10.01 22.87 0.38
N ASN A 367 9.84 23.99 -0.33
CA ASN A 367 9.01 25.11 0.12
C ASN A 367 7.56 24.68 0.37
N LEU A 368 6.98 23.93 -0.56
CA LEU A 368 5.59 23.49 -0.46
C LEU A 368 5.40 22.47 0.67
N ALA A 369 6.35 21.56 0.89
CA ALA A 369 6.31 20.59 1.98
C ALA A 369 6.30 21.27 3.36
N ILE A 370 7.19 22.25 3.57
CA ILE A 370 7.26 23.00 4.83
C ILE A 370 5.99 23.79 5.07
N ALA A 371 5.54 24.56 4.06
CA ALA A 371 4.32 25.36 4.15
C ALA A 371 3.08 24.48 4.42
N ARG A 372 2.96 23.36 3.70
CA ARG A 372 1.83 22.45 3.81
C ARG A 372 1.78 21.75 5.16
N TRP A 373 2.91 21.27 5.67
CA TRP A 373 2.98 20.66 7.01
C TRP A 373 2.50 21.62 8.08
N LYS A 374 3.08 22.83 8.14
CA LYS A 374 2.70 23.85 9.14
C LYS A 374 1.22 24.22 9.03
N ALA A 375 0.68 24.35 7.82
CA ALA A 375 -0.75 24.62 7.63
C ALA A 375 -1.64 23.48 8.15
N LEU A 376 -1.33 22.22 7.81
CA LEU A 376 -2.12 21.06 8.26
C LEU A 376 -2.06 20.90 9.79
N ARG A 377 -0.90 21.14 10.40
CA ARG A 377 -0.69 21.04 11.86
C ARG A 377 -1.46 22.06 12.67
N THR A 378 -1.78 23.22 12.10
CA THR A 378 -2.69 24.21 12.73
C THR A 378 -4.17 23.85 12.61
N SER A 379 -4.52 22.79 11.87
CA SER A 379 -5.90 22.48 11.52
C SER A 379 -6.22 20.99 11.65
N VAL A 380 -6.50 20.32 10.54
CA VAL A 380 -7.01 18.95 10.46
C VAL A 380 -6.04 17.90 10.99
N TRP A 381 -4.74 18.21 11.03
CA TRP A 381 -3.68 17.35 11.56
C TRP A 381 -3.15 17.83 12.91
N SER A 382 -3.84 18.75 13.60
CA SER A 382 -3.49 19.14 14.96
C SER A 382 -3.57 17.95 15.94
N ASP A 383 -2.82 18.03 17.04
CA ASP A 383 -2.82 16.98 18.07
C ASP A 383 -4.24 16.72 18.58
N ALA A 384 -5.00 17.78 18.85
CA ALA A 384 -6.38 17.69 19.30
C ALA A 384 -7.26 16.96 18.29
N SER A 385 -7.13 17.25 16.99
CA SER A 385 -7.89 16.59 15.93
C SER A 385 -7.62 15.09 15.89
N VAL A 386 -6.34 14.70 15.91
CA VAL A 386 -5.93 13.28 15.84
C VAL A 386 -6.31 12.51 17.09
N VAL A 387 -6.04 13.07 18.28
CA VAL A 387 -6.41 12.46 19.56
C VAL A 387 -7.92 12.27 19.65
N THR A 388 -8.70 13.28 19.27
CA THR A 388 -10.18 13.19 19.25
C THR A 388 -10.65 12.08 18.32
N PHE A 389 -10.08 11.99 17.11
CA PHE A 389 -10.42 10.92 16.17
C PHE A 389 -10.11 9.53 16.74
N VAL A 390 -8.90 9.31 17.26
CA VAL A 390 -8.48 8.02 17.82
C VAL A 390 -9.39 7.60 18.97
N GLN A 391 -9.70 8.53 19.89
CA GLN A 391 -10.58 8.25 21.03
C GLN A 391 -12.01 7.95 20.59
N ALA A 392 -12.56 8.73 19.65
CA ALA A 392 -13.90 8.51 19.12
C ALA A 392 -14.02 7.17 18.39
N THR A 393 -13.00 6.74 17.64
CA THR A 393 -12.96 5.42 17.00
C THR A 393 -12.79 4.29 18.01
N ALA A 394 -11.96 4.48 19.04
CA ALA A 394 -11.69 3.45 20.05
C ALA A 394 -12.89 3.19 20.97
N ALA A 395 -13.69 4.20 21.31
CA ALA A 395 -14.79 4.09 22.26
C ALA A 395 -15.81 2.97 21.98
N PRO A 396 -16.41 2.84 20.76
CA PRO A 396 -17.30 1.72 20.47
C PRO A 396 -16.58 0.37 20.45
N LEU A 397 -15.31 0.32 20.00
CA LEU A 397 -14.52 -0.91 20.01
C LEU A 397 -14.25 -1.40 21.44
N GLN A 398 -13.86 -0.49 22.33
CA GLN A 398 -13.63 -0.77 23.75
C GLN A 398 -14.90 -1.34 24.41
N ARG A 399 -16.06 -0.67 24.23
CA ARG A 399 -17.36 -1.15 24.75
C ARG A 399 -17.74 -2.52 24.23
N ASN A 400 -17.44 -2.83 22.96
CA ASN A 400 -17.67 -4.17 22.43
C ASN A 400 -16.75 -5.21 23.09
N LEU A 401 -15.48 -4.86 23.31
CA LEU A 401 -14.45 -5.74 23.89
C LEU A 401 -14.61 -5.98 25.40
N GLU A 402 -15.34 -5.14 26.13
CA GLU A 402 -15.67 -5.37 27.56
C GLU A 402 -16.40 -6.70 27.80
N LYS A 403 -17.09 -7.22 26.78
CA LYS A 403 -17.76 -8.53 26.81
C LYS A 403 -16.82 -9.71 26.61
N CYS A 404 -15.58 -9.45 26.20
CA CYS A 404 -14.62 -10.46 25.86
C CYS A 404 -13.56 -10.62 26.96
N LYS A 405 -13.42 -11.83 27.51
CA LYS A 405 -12.43 -12.14 28.54
C LYS A 405 -10.99 -12.13 28.01
N ASP A 406 -10.77 -12.65 26.80
CA ASP A 406 -9.49 -12.63 26.10
C ASP A 406 -9.68 -11.87 24.78
N TRP A 407 -9.48 -10.56 24.85
CA TRP A 407 -9.79 -9.60 23.79
C TRP A 407 -9.14 -9.96 22.44
N THR A 408 -8.02 -10.71 22.45
CA THR A 408 -7.31 -11.13 21.24
C THR A 408 -7.90 -12.38 20.57
N SER A 409 -8.68 -13.18 21.31
CA SER A 409 -9.22 -14.45 20.83
C SER A 409 -10.23 -14.32 19.68
N ASN A 410 -10.59 -15.45 19.07
CA ASN A 410 -11.57 -15.53 17.99
C ASN A 410 -13.01 -15.81 18.48
N LYS A 411 -13.30 -15.57 19.77
CA LYS A 411 -14.66 -15.73 20.30
C LYS A 411 -15.54 -14.51 19.93
N PRO A 412 -16.87 -14.67 19.85
CA PRO A 412 -17.76 -13.52 19.60
C PRO A 412 -17.49 -12.37 20.57
N SER A 413 -17.60 -11.12 20.10
CA SER A 413 -17.17 -9.88 20.79
C SER A 413 -15.66 -9.67 21.00
N CYS A 414 -14.79 -10.59 20.59
CA CYS A 414 -13.35 -10.44 20.67
C CYS A 414 -12.75 -9.97 19.33
N ALA A 415 -11.62 -9.26 19.37
CA ALA A 415 -11.05 -8.64 18.17
C ALA A 415 -10.58 -9.67 17.12
N SER A 416 -10.16 -10.86 17.56
CA SER A 416 -9.48 -11.87 16.73
C SER A 416 -8.23 -11.25 16.08
N VAL A 417 -7.21 -11.01 16.89
CA VAL A 417 -5.90 -10.47 16.48
C VAL A 417 -4.79 -11.39 16.98
N SER A 418 -3.58 -11.20 16.48
CA SER A 418 -2.40 -11.96 16.86
C SER A 418 -2.11 -11.81 18.36
N GLY A 419 -1.77 -12.92 19.02
CA GLY A 419 -1.29 -12.93 20.41
C GLY A 419 0.08 -12.25 20.60
N SER A 420 0.74 -11.81 19.52
CA SER A 420 1.92 -10.95 19.60
C SER A 420 1.60 -9.53 20.08
N ASN A 421 0.33 -9.11 20.04
CA ASN A 421 -0.12 -7.85 20.62
C ASN A 421 -0.11 -7.97 22.15
N GLN A 422 0.82 -7.28 22.80
CA GLN A 422 0.98 -7.31 24.25
C GLN A 422 0.03 -6.32 24.94
N GLY A 423 -0.33 -6.60 26.20
CA GLY A 423 -1.19 -5.72 26.99
C GLY A 423 -2.66 -5.76 26.58
N THR A 424 -3.39 -4.73 26.98
CA THR A 424 -4.82 -4.55 26.72
C THR A 424 -5.07 -3.79 25.43
N PHE A 425 -6.31 -3.81 24.92
CA PHE A 425 -6.71 -2.94 23.82
C PHE A 425 -6.44 -1.45 24.15
N ALA A 426 -6.71 -1.00 25.38
CA ALA A 426 -6.44 0.37 25.81
C ALA A 426 -4.94 0.73 25.74
N ASP A 427 -4.05 -0.22 26.05
CA ASP A 427 -2.59 -0.02 25.90
C ASP A 427 -2.21 0.14 24.42
N GLN A 428 -2.83 -0.65 23.53
CA GLN A 428 -2.61 -0.54 22.08
C GLN A 428 -3.05 0.82 21.53
N VAL A 429 -4.21 1.33 21.98
CA VAL A 429 -4.71 2.65 21.62
C VAL A 429 -3.79 3.75 22.15
N SER A 430 -3.34 3.62 23.40
CA SER A 430 -2.44 4.60 24.03
C SER A 430 -1.09 4.67 23.31
N HIS A 431 -0.53 3.52 22.91
CA HIS A 431 0.70 3.47 22.13
C HIS A 431 0.53 4.15 20.76
N LEU A 432 -0.55 3.85 20.04
CA LEU A 432 -0.85 4.50 18.76
C LEU A 432 -0.97 6.03 18.91
N GLN A 433 -1.65 6.51 19.95
CA GLN A 433 -1.79 7.94 20.21
C GLN A 433 -0.45 8.60 20.54
N ALA A 434 0.37 7.96 21.39
CA ALA A 434 1.66 8.49 21.79
C ALA A 434 2.60 8.68 20.60
N ILE A 435 2.75 7.66 19.75
CA ILE A 435 3.66 7.72 18.60
C ILE A 435 3.20 8.75 17.55
N LEU A 436 1.89 8.93 17.37
CA LEU A 436 1.36 9.95 16.46
C LEU A 436 1.76 11.37 16.88
N VAL A 437 1.60 11.68 18.17
CA VAL A 437 1.91 13.00 18.72
C VAL A 437 3.43 13.20 18.77
N GLU A 438 4.18 12.22 19.26
CA GLU A 438 5.65 12.27 19.31
C GLU A 438 6.25 12.52 17.93
N ARG A 439 5.81 11.77 16.92
CA ARG A 439 6.29 11.94 15.55
C ARG A 439 5.88 13.29 14.96
N ALA A 440 4.67 13.77 15.26
CA ALA A 440 4.24 15.09 14.78
C ALA A 440 5.13 16.19 15.34
N HIS A 441 5.43 16.16 16.66
CA HIS A 441 6.32 17.13 17.29
C HIS A 441 7.74 17.04 16.75
N TRP A 442 8.27 15.83 16.53
CA TRP A 442 9.56 15.67 15.88
C TRP A 442 9.57 16.32 14.50
N MET A 443 8.53 16.10 13.68
CA MET A 443 8.45 16.74 12.37
C MET A 443 8.29 18.27 12.49
N ASP A 444 7.52 18.77 13.47
CA ASP A 444 7.38 20.22 13.74
C ASP A 444 8.75 20.88 13.96
N ASP A 445 9.65 20.21 14.70
CA ASP A 445 11.01 20.68 15.01
C ASP A 445 11.99 20.54 13.84
N HIS A 446 11.78 19.59 12.92
CA HIS A 446 12.76 19.24 11.88
C HIS A 446 12.34 19.64 10.45
N ILE A 447 11.08 20.00 10.22
CA ILE A 447 10.56 20.23 8.86
C ILE A 447 11.31 21.34 8.12
N GLU A 448 11.75 22.40 8.82
CA GLU A 448 12.49 23.50 8.20
C GLU A 448 13.91 23.08 7.76
N GLY A 449 14.44 22.00 8.35
CA GLY A 449 15.70 21.38 7.93
C GLY A 449 15.64 20.69 6.57
N LEU A 450 14.45 20.63 5.94
CA LEU A 450 14.35 20.27 4.52
C LEU A 450 15.06 21.31 3.63
N PHE A 451 15.18 22.57 4.05
CA PHE A 451 16.09 23.51 3.40
C PHE A 451 17.53 23.20 3.78
N GLN A 452 18.38 22.99 2.78
CA GLN A 452 19.75 22.57 2.98
C GLN A 452 20.63 22.89 1.77
N LYS A 453 21.94 22.86 2.01
CA LYS A 453 22.93 22.82 0.94
C LYS A 453 22.84 21.48 0.21
N LEU A 454 22.89 21.52 -1.12
CA LEU A 454 22.81 20.33 -1.95
C LEU A 454 24.20 19.90 -2.42
N ASP A 455 24.41 18.59 -2.44
CA ASP A 455 25.55 17.96 -3.07
C ASP A 455 25.21 16.52 -3.48
N GLY A 456 26.21 15.81 -4.02
CA GLY A 456 26.04 14.42 -4.43
C GLY A 456 25.75 13.44 -3.30
N SER A 457 25.98 13.80 -2.03
CA SER A 457 25.63 12.97 -0.88
C SER A 457 24.15 13.15 -0.49
N VAL A 458 23.61 14.37 -0.63
CA VAL A 458 22.22 14.71 -0.31
C VAL A 458 21.27 14.33 -1.43
N CYS A 459 21.65 14.56 -2.69
CA CYS A 459 20.76 14.35 -3.84
C CYS A 459 21.22 13.19 -4.73
N GLY A 460 22.36 12.54 -4.45
CA GLY A 460 22.99 11.61 -5.38
C GLY A 460 23.81 12.34 -6.45
N SER A 461 24.82 11.66 -7.00
CA SER A 461 25.91 12.27 -7.77
C SER A 461 25.67 12.48 -9.27
N VAL A 462 24.43 12.37 -9.75
CA VAL A 462 24.12 12.39 -11.20
C VAL A 462 23.48 13.72 -11.60
N GLY A 463 23.98 14.32 -12.69
CA GLY A 463 23.50 15.61 -13.21
C GLY A 463 23.89 16.79 -12.33
N ASP A 464 23.71 17.99 -12.88
CA ASP A 464 23.99 19.23 -12.16
C ASP A 464 22.89 19.50 -11.12
N LEU A 465 23.28 20.12 -10.00
CA LEU A 465 22.40 20.47 -8.89
C LEU A 465 22.54 21.98 -8.60
N PRO A 466 21.45 22.66 -8.19
CA PRO A 466 21.58 23.97 -7.58
C PRO A 466 22.37 23.86 -6.26
N ALA A 467 22.92 24.97 -5.76
CA ALA A 467 23.70 24.94 -4.51
C ALA A 467 22.81 24.74 -3.27
N PHE A 468 21.58 25.25 -3.30
CA PHE A 468 20.57 25.14 -2.26
C PHE A 468 19.19 24.85 -2.84
N ASN A 469 18.27 24.29 -2.05
CA ASN A 469 16.89 23.96 -2.45
C ASN A 469 15.83 24.89 -1.87
N CYS A 470 16.17 26.13 -1.51
CA CYS A 470 15.21 27.04 -0.89
C CYS A 470 14.73 28.16 -1.82
N ALA A 471 15.47 28.47 -2.88
CA ALA A 471 15.13 29.49 -3.87
C ALA A 471 15.27 28.95 -5.31
N GLU A 472 14.63 29.65 -6.26
CA GLU A 472 14.62 29.27 -7.68
C GLU A 472 16.01 29.33 -8.32
N ASP A 473 16.81 30.33 -7.96
CA ASP A 473 18.18 30.54 -8.43
C ASP A 473 19.20 29.59 -7.76
N GLY A 474 18.75 28.81 -6.77
CA GLY A 474 19.59 27.89 -6.04
C GLY A 474 20.54 28.55 -5.04
N ASP A 475 20.33 29.82 -4.68
CA ASP A 475 21.05 30.53 -3.61
C ASP A 475 20.39 30.27 -2.24
N ASP A 476 21.16 30.39 -1.17
CA ASP A 476 20.66 30.39 0.22
C ASP A 476 19.87 31.68 0.47
N GLY A 477 20.39 32.85 0.11
CA GLY A 477 19.75 34.15 0.37
C GLY A 477 19.34 34.40 1.84
N GLY A 478 19.76 33.54 2.78
CA GLY A 478 19.35 33.52 4.19
C GLY A 478 18.25 32.52 4.54
N CYS A 479 17.86 31.60 3.65
CA CYS A 479 16.84 30.59 3.91
C CYS A 479 17.23 29.60 5.01
N LEU A 480 18.51 29.28 5.16
CA LEU A 480 18.98 28.38 6.21
C LEU A 480 18.96 29.03 7.60
N THR A 481 18.90 30.36 7.66
CA THR A 481 18.87 31.13 8.92
C THR A 481 17.50 31.74 9.23
N ALA A 482 16.71 32.04 8.20
CA ALA A 482 15.38 32.63 8.31
C ALA A 482 14.37 31.93 7.37
N PRO A 483 14.13 30.61 7.54
CA PRO A 483 13.37 29.78 6.61
C PRO A 483 11.93 30.26 6.40
N ALA A 484 11.30 30.83 7.45
CA ALA A 484 9.93 31.34 7.40
C ALA A 484 9.67 32.35 6.27
N LYS A 485 10.68 33.11 5.83
CA LYS A 485 10.54 34.08 4.73
C LYS A 485 10.23 33.43 3.39
N TYR A 486 10.63 32.17 3.21
CA TYR A 486 10.54 31.44 1.96
C TYR A 486 9.23 30.67 1.86
N TYR A 487 8.85 29.95 2.92
CA TYR A 487 7.64 29.12 2.87
C TYR A 487 6.35 29.84 3.30
N SER A 488 6.40 30.94 4.07
CA SER A 488 5.19 31.55 4.66
C SER A 488 4.19 32.12 3.66
N LYS A 489 4.63 32.44 2.45
CA LYS A 489 3.79 32.97 1.35
C LYS A 489 3.48 31.92 0.29
N VAL A 490 3.96 30.69 0.46
CA VAL A 490 3.74 29.61 -0.50
C VAL A 490 2.27 29.21 -0.42
N LEU A 491 1.59 29.31 -1.55
CA LEU A 491 0.21 28.88 -1.69
C LEU A 491 0.18 27.41 -2.08
N PHE A 492 -0.67 26.63 -1.41
CA PHE A 492 -0.89 25.25 -1.81
C PHE A 492 -1.67 25.18 -3.12
N PRO A 493 -1.22 24.41 -4.12
CA PRO A 493 -1.90 24.32 -5.40
C PRO A 493 -3.29 23.69 -5.24
N PRO A 494 -4.24 24.02 -6.14
CA PRO A 494 -5.57 23.44 -6.10
C PRO A 494 -5.52 21.91 -6.31
N ILE A 495 -6.35 21.18 -5.56
CA ILE A 495 -6.49 19.73 -5.72
C ILE A 495 -7.40 19.45 -6.92
N ARG A 496 -6.94 18.58 -7.84
CA ARG A 496 -7.74 18.14 -8.98
C ARG A 496 -9.05 17.50 -8.48
N PRO A 497 -10.23 17.99 -8.92
CA PRO A 497 -11.48 17.32 -8.61
C PRO A 497 -11.56 15.99 -9.37
N PRO A 498 -12.18 14.94 -8.79
CA PRO A 498 -12.40 13.70 -9.53
C PRO A 498 -13.27 13.99 -10.75
N ARG A 499 -12.92 13.37 -11.88
CA ARG A 499 -13.70 13.49 -13.11
C ARG A 499 -15.10 12.90 -12.90
N ARG A 500 -16.12 13.76 -12.97
CA ARG A 500 -17.53 13.34 -12.95
C ARG A 500 -17.95 12.92 -14.36
N LEU A 501 -18.82 11.91 -14.47
CA LEU A 501 -19.35 11.41 -15.74
C LEU A 501 -20.24 12.44 -16.50
N GLU A 502 -20.48 13.62 -15.94
CA GLU A 502 -21.54 14.57 -16.37
C GLU A 502 -21.11 15.67 -17.35
N THR A 503 -20.00 15.52 -18.09
CA THR A 503 -19.78 16.39 -19.26
C THR A 503 -19.96 15.61 -20.55
N PRO A 504 -21.09 15.80 -21.27
CA PRO A 504 -21.32 15.24 -22.61
C PRO A 504 -20.29 15.66 -23.68
N ARG A 505 -19.32 16.52 -23.33
CA ARG A 505 -18.32 17.08 -24.24
C ARG A 505 -16.99 16.34 -24.28
N GLU A 506 -16.76 15.38 -23.39
CA GLU A 506 -15.65 14.46 -23.56
C GLU A 506 -16.14 13.11 -24.08
N SER A 507 -16.76 13.17 -25.26
CA SER A 507 -16.73 12.03 -26.15
C SER A 507 -15.25 11.69 -26.35
N VAL A 508 -14.80 10.52 -25.87
CA VAL A 508 -13.53 9.96 -26.33
C VAL A 508 -13.61 10.00 -27.85
N VAL A 509 -12.76 10.79 -28.50
CA VAL A 509 -12.70 10.79 -29.95
C VAL A 509 -12.14 9.42 -30.30
N LEU A 510 -13.02 8.55 -30.75
CA LEU A 510 -12.69 7.18 -31.09
C LEU A 510 -12.17 7.17 -32.52
N LYS A 511 -10.94 6.73 -32.69
CA LYS A 511 -10.40 6.46 -34.01
C LYS A 511 -11.06 5.21 -34.57
N GLN A 512 -11.65 5.30 -35.77
CA GLN A 512 -11.97 4.11 -36.56
C GLN A 512 -10.67 3.60 -37.19
N SER A 513 -9.88 2.87 -36.42
CA SER A 513 -8.69 2.17 -36.93
C SER A 513 -8.96 0.67 -37.00
N SER A 514 -8.67 0.06 -38.15
CA SER A 514 -8.69 -1.40 -38.35
C SER A 514 -7.31 -2.05 -38.14
N SER A 515 -6.30 -1.26 -37.76
CA SER A 515 -4.93 -1.73 -37.56
C SER A 515 -4.83 -2.56 -36.27
N ALA A 516 -4.20 -3.73 -36.34
CA ALA A 516 -3.88 -4.55 -35.17
C ALA A 516 -3.06 -3.79 -34.10
N TYR A 517 -2.30 -2.77 -34.51
CA TYR A 517 -1.52 -1.90 -33.61
C TYR A 517 -2.40 -1.08 -32.66
N ASP A 518 -3.60 -0.73 -33.11
CA ASP A 518 -4.56 0.12 -32.38
C ASP A 518 -5.64 -0.71 -31.67
N MET A 519 -5.63 -2.04 -31.82
CA MET A 519 -6.63 -2.93 -31.20
C MET A 519 -6.14 -3.50 -29.86
N PRO A 520 -7.04 -3.79 -28.91
CA PRO A 520 -6.70 -4.47 -27.66
C PRO A 520 -5.94 -5.76 -27.93
N SER A 521 -4.82 -5.94 -27.26
CA SER A 521 -3.93 -7.08 -27.40
C SER A 521 -3.18 -7.34 -26.11
N ILE A 522 -2.92 -8.63 -25.85
CA ILE A 522 -2.04 -9.03 -24.76
C ILE A 522 -0.60 -9.00 -25.27
N ASP A 523 0.28 -8.32 -24.55
CA ASP A 523 1.72 -8.32 -24.82
C ASP A 523 2.46 -9.15 -23.76
N PRO A 524 3.06 -10.28 -24.14
CA PRO A 524 3.86 -11.13 -23.25
C PRO A 524 5.07 -10.43 -22.63
N CYS A 525 5.51 -9.29 -23.17
CA CYS A 525 6.57 -8.46 -22.60
C CYS A 525 6.11 -7.57 -21.45
N TRP A 526 4.80 -7.38 -21.32
CA TRP A 526 4.20 -6.67 -20.22
C TRP A 526 3.58 -7.61 -19.18
N LEU A 527 3.35 -8.88 -19.52
CA LEU A 527 2.80 -9.86 -18.62
C LEU A 527 3.91 -10.52 -17.79
N SER A 528 3.88 -10.30 -16.47
CA SER A 528 4.84 -10.89 -15.55
C SER A 528 4.50 -12.34 -15.23
N MET A 529 5.52 -13.21 -15.22
CA MET A 529 5.41 -14.57 -14.69
C MET A 529 5.82 -14.69 -13.21
N GLY A 530 6.05 -13.56 -12.54
CA GLY A 530 6.46 -13.46 -11.14
C GLY A 530 7.97 -13.40 -10.92
N THR A 531 8.38 -13.33 -9.65
CA THR A 531 9.79 -13.33 -9.23
C THR A 531 10.25 -14.74 -8.85
N SER A 532 11.37 -15.21 -9.41
CA SER A 532 11.96 -16.52 -9.04
C SER A 532 12.97 -16.41 -7.89
N LEU A 533 12.77 -17.22 -6.84
CA LEU A 533 13.63 -17.26 -5.63
C LEU A 533 15.06 -17.74 -5.90
N THR A 534 15.28 -18.59 -6.91
CA THR A 534 16.63 -19.11 -7.23
C THR A 534 17.47 -18.12 -8.02
N ALA A 535 16.84 -17.17 -8.69
CA ALA A 535 17.52 -16.27 -9.61
C ALA A 535 17.57 -14.81 -9.14
N GLY A 536 16.94 -14.44 -8.01
CA GLY A 536 17.11 -13.16 -7.31
C GLY A 536 16.75 -11.86 -8.06
N TYR A 537 16.62 -11.88 -9.38
CA TYR A 537 16.49 -10.70 -10.24
C TYR A 537 15.77 -10.97 -11.57
N ILE A 538 15.44 -12.23 -11.91
CA ILE A 538 14.77 -12.52 -13.19
C ILE A 538 13.26 -12.34 -13.03
N THR A 539 12.75 -11.25 -13.62
CA THR A 539 11.35 -11.15 -14.04
C THR A 539 11.22 -11.94 -15.33
N LEU A 540 10.52 -13.06 -15.30
CA LEU A 540 10.25 -13.84 -16.49
C LEU A 540 9.08 -13.16 -17.24
N THR A 541 9.39 -12.48 -18.34
CA THR A 541 8.42 -12.18 -19.41
C THR A 541 8.49 -13.32 -20.44
N CYS A 542 7.72 -13.29 -21.53
CA CYS A 542 7.82 -14.35 -22.55
C CYS A 542 7.54 -15.77 -22.02
N SER A 543 6.55 -15.88 -21.12
CA SER A 543 6.20 -17.11 -20.42
C SER A 543 7.34 -17.87 -19.73
N GLY A 544 8.45 -17.18 -19.46
CA GLY A 544 9.63 -17.75 -18.84
C GLY A 544 10.60 -18.49 -19.76
N HIS A 545 10.35 -18.52 -21.07
CA HIS A 545 11.20 -19.19 -22.06
C HIS A 545 11.79 -18.24 -23.11
N GLY A 546 11.81 -16.94 -22.82
CA GLY A 546 12.37 -15.91 -23.71
C GLY A 546 12.76 -14.63 -22.96
N TYR A 547 13.18 -13.61 -23.71
CA TYR A 547 13.45 -12.28 -23.18
C TYR A 547 12.70 -11.21 -23.99
N CYS A 548 12.50 -10.04 -23.38
CA CYS A 548 11.86 -8.90 -24.02
C CYS A 548 12.83 -7.72 -24.14
N PRO A 549 13.13 -7.23 -25.36
CA PRO A 549 13.99 -6.07 -25.56
C PRO A 549 13.32 -4.80 -25.04
N MET A 550 14.12 -3.83 -24.60
CA MET A 550 13.62 -2.59 -23.99
C MET A 550 12.99 -1.65 -25.03
N GLY A 551 12.05 -0.82 -24.57
CA GLY A 551 11.50 0.29 -25.35
C GLY A 551 10.29 -0.05 -26.23
N PRO A 552 9.87 0.88 -27.11
CA PRO A 552 8.74 0.69 -28.01
C PRO A 552 8.93 -0.48 -28.97
N ASN A 553 7.83 -1.10 -29.41
CA ASN A 553 7.80 -2.27 -30.29
C ASN A 553 8.54 -3.51 -29.75
N ALA A 554 8.71 -3.60 -28.42
CA ALA A 554 9.30 -4.77 -27.79
C ALA A 554 8.49 -6.02 -28.13
N THR A 555 9.13 -6.97 -28.81
CA THR A 555 8.54 -8.28 -29.10
C THR A 555 9.29 -9.38 -28.35
N CYS A 556 8.54 -10.39 -27.96
CA CYS A 556 9.08 -11.51 -27.23
C CYS A 556 10.06 -12.33 -28.11
N VAL A 557 11.27 -12.59 -27.60
CA VAL A 557 12.29 -13.41 -28.27
C VAL A 557 12.45 -14.72 -27.51
N CYS A 558 11.99 -15.83 -28.10
CA CYS A 558 12.00 -17.14 -27.48
C CYS A 558 13.36 -17.85 -27.59
N ASN A 559 13.87 -18.35 -26.47
CA ASN A 559 15.15 -19.07 -26.40
C ASN A 559 15.05 -20.52 -26.91
N ASN A 560 13.84 -21.08 -26.96
CA ASN A 560 13.57 -22.47 -27.32
C ASN A 560 13.17 -22.66 -28.79
N HIS A 561 13.53 -21.73 -29.67
CA HIS A 561 13.15 -21.69 -31.09
C HIS A 561 11.62 -21.73 -31.34
N ALA A 562 10.79 -21.47 -30.33
CA ALA A 562 9.36 -21.32 -30.53
C ALA A 562 9.08 -20.13 -31.46
N THR A 563 8.20 -20.34 -32.44
CA THR A 563 7.77 -19.32 -33.40
C THR A 563 6.50 -18.58 -32.93
N SER A 564 5.97 -18.92 -31.75
CA SER A 564 4.79 -18.30 -31.16
C SER A 564 5.18 -17.24 -30.12
N PHE A 565 4.28 -16.29 -29.90
CA PHE A 565 4.43 -15.21 -28.92
C PHE A 565 4.44 -15.68 -27.46
N ASP A 566 3.95 -16.90 -27.18
CA ASP A 566 3.86 -17.46 -25.83
C ASP A 566 5.19 -18.12 -25.41
N CYS A 567 6.17 -18.34 -26.28
CA CYS A 567 7.38 -19.15 -26.02
C CYS A 567 7.15 -20.53 -25.35
N LYS A 568 5.91 -20.94 -25.07
CA LYS A 568 5.52 -22.28 -24.67
C LYS A 568 5.42 -23.08 -25.97
N GLY A 569 6.34 -24.02 -26.19
CA GLY A 569 6.30 -24.83 -27.42
C GLY A 569 7.60 -25.50 -27.88
N GLY A 570 8.76 -25.20 -27.28
CA GLY A 570 9.97 -26.02 -27.48
C GLY A 570 9.89 -27.32 -26.67
N ASN A 571 10.54 -28.40 -27.15
CA ASN A 571 10.67 -29.71 -26.48
C ASN A 571 11.47 -29.67 -25.16
N GLU A 572 11.36 -28.59 -24.37
CA GLU A 572 12.04 -28.46 -23.09
C GLU A 572 11.12 -28.82 -21.94
N ARG A 573 11.71 -29.53 -20.98
CA ARG A 573 11.08 -29.91 -19.72
C ARG A 573 10.57 -28.65 -18.99
N PRO A 574 9.47 -28.74 -18.24
CA PRO A 574 8.97 -27.63 -17.42
C PRO A 574 10.12 -27.02 -16.62
N VAL A 575 10.11 -25.69 -16.45
CA VAL A 575 11.04 -25.00 -15.54
C VAL A 575 10.95 -25.70 -14.19
N VAL A 576 11.98 -26.49 -13.85
CA VAL A 576 12.05 -27.17 -12.56
C VAL A 576 12.37 -26.10 -11.53
N VAL A 577 11.32 -25.56 -10.91
CA VAL A 577 11.44 -24.75 -9.70
C VAL A 577 11.86 -25.69 -8.58
N SER A 578 13.18 -25.90 -8.42
CA SER A 578 13.68 -26.63 -7.27
C SER A 578 13.58 -25.72 -6.05
N THR A 579 12.65 -26.00 -5.14
CA THR A 579 12.72 -25.47 -3.78
C THR A 579 13.91 -26.13 -3.09
N ARG A 580 15.08 -25.48 -3.06
CA ARG A 580 16.03 -25.78 -1.98
C ARG A 580 15.46 -25.16 -0.71
N THR A 581 14.64 -25.91 0.00
CA THR A 581 14.45 -25.68 1.42
C THR A 581 15.81 -25.90 2.07
N TRP A 582 16.50 -24.81 2.42
CA TRP A 582 17.55 -24.90 3.42
C TRP A 582 16.85 -25.19 4.74
N ALA A 583 16.52 -26.46 4.97
CA ALA A 583 16.34 -26.93 6.33
C ALA A 583 17.72 -26.77 6.98
N ILE A 584 17.89 -25.70 7.74
CA ILE A 584 19.08 -25.50 8.57
C ILE A 584 19.06 -26.67 9.54
N THR A 585 19.85 -27.70 9.25
CA THR A 585 20.02 -28.80 10.19
C THR A 585 20.94 -28.30 11.29
N ARG A 586 20.83 -28.87 12.50
CA ARG A 586 21.67 -28.50 13.65
C ARG A 586 23.19 -28.56 13.38
N TRP A 587 23.62 -29.17 12.27
CA TRP A 587 25.01 -29.24 11.83
C TRP A 587 25.49 -27.97 11.09
N ASP A 588 24.61 -27.23 10.42
CA ASP A 588 24.97 -26.00 9.69
C ASP A 588 25.30 -24.83 10.62
N ALA A 589 24.70 -24.80 11.82
CA ALA A 589 25.02 -23.83 12.87
C ALA A 589 26.43 -24.05 13.47
N ALA A 590 26.95 -25.28 13.45
CA ALA A 590 28.29 -25.58 13.96
C ALA A 590 29.39 -25.10 13.00
N LEU A 591 29.16 -25.17 11.67
CA LEU A 591 30.12 -24.70 10.67
C LEU A 591 30.26 -23.17 10.64
N LEU A 592 29.17 -22.42 10.87
CA LEU A 592 29.22 -20.96 11.04
C LEU A 592 29.98 -20.53 12.30
N SER A 593 29.96 -21.37 13.34
CA SER A 593 30.73 -21.17 14.57
C SER A 593 32.23 -21.39 14.36
N VAL A 594 32.61 -22.38 13.54
CA VAL A 594 34.01 -22.72 13.25
C VAL A 594 34.67 -21.69 12.32
N CYS A 595 33.92 -21.12 11.37
CA CYS A 595 34.42 -20.03 10.53
C CYS A 595 34.66 -18.73 11.31
N GLY A 596 33.86 -18.44 12.35
CA GLY A 596 34.07 -17.31 13.25
C GLY A 596 35.34 -17.42 14.09
N VAL A 597 35.73 -18.65 14.48
CA VAL A 597 36.96 -18.90 15.24
C VAL A 597 38.20 -18.82 14.35
N LEU A 598 38.13 -19.28 13.10
CA LEU A 598 39.26 -19.16 12.14
C LEU A 598 39.56 -17.71 11.73
N ALA A 599 38.53 -16.86 11.62
CA ALA A 599 38.72 -15.43 11.35
C ALA A 599 39.38 -14.68 12.53
N LEU A 600 39.06 -15.07 13.77
CA LEU A 600 39.69 -14.53 14.99
C LEU A 600 41.16 -14.97 15.14
N VAL A 601 41.50 -16.21 14.77
CA VAL A 601 42.87 -16.72 14.81
C VAL A 601 43.74 -16.10 13.70
N ALA A 602 43.21 -15.87 12.50
CA ALA A 602 43.91 -15.17 11.42
C ALA A 602 44.16 -13.68 11.76
N GLY A 603 43.17 -13.00 12.37
CA GLY A 603 43.31 -11.61 12.83
C GLY A 603 44.37 -11.42 13.93
N LEU A 604 44.45 -12.34 14.89
CA LEU A 604 45.48 -12.33 15.95
C LEU A 604 46.89 -12.63 15.43
N SER A 605 47.00 -13.42 14.36
CA SER A 605 48.27 -13.76 13.71
C SER A 605 48.85 -12.58 12.93
N VAL A 606 48.01 -11.85 12.21
CA VAL A 606 48.40 -10.62 11.47
C VAL A 606 48.75 -9.48 12.45
N TRP A 607 48.03 -9.35 13.56
CA TRP A 607 48.36 -8.35 14.59
C TRP A 607 49.68 -8.65 15.33
N ARG A 608 49.98 -9.93 15.61
CA ARG A 608 51.30 -10.33 16.18
C ARG A 608 52.45 -10.16 15.19
N HIS A 609 52.22 -10.33 13.89
CA HIS A 609 53.26 -10.12 12.88
C HIS A 609 53.55 -8.63 12.68
N HIS A 610 52.53 -7.77 12.70
CA HIS A 610 52.68 -6.32 12.55
C HIS A 610 53.28 -5.62 13.79
N ARG A 611 53.14 -6.22 14.99
CA ARG A 611 53.75 -5.71 16.22
C ARG A 611 55.23 -6.10 16.39
N ARG A 612 55.71 -7.13 15.68
CA ARG A 612 57.13 -7.54 15.69
C ARG A 612 58.00 -6.78 14.67
N SER A 613 57.42 -6.07 13.71
CA SER A 613 58.16 -5.31 12.69
C SER A 613 58.39 -3.83 13.01
N ARG A 614 58.19 -3.40 14.28
CA ARG A 614 58.39 -2.01 14.74
C ARG A 614 59.22 -1.90 16.03
N GLN A 615 60.26 -2.72 16.18
CA GLN A 615 61.34 -2.47 17.15
C GLN A 615 62.69 -2.56 16.45
N GLY A 616 63.43 -1.44 16.42
CA GLY A 616 64.67 -1.17 15.68
C GLY A 616 64.37 -0.27 14.48
N GLU A 617 64.74 1.01 14.38
CA GLU A 617 65.88 1.79 14.90
C GLU A 617 65.60 3.33 14.82
N PRO A 618 66.49 4.24 15.28
CA PRO A 618 66.11 5.47 16.01
C PRO A 618 66.25 6.83 15.29
N LEU A 619 65.54 7.82 15.86
CA LEU A 619 65.81 9.28 15.98
C LEU A 619 66.06 10.14 14.72
N LEU A 620 65.21 11.18 14.51
CA LEU A 620 65.61 12.61 14.46
C LEU A 620 64.41 13.59 14.33
N ARG A 621 64.22 14.38 15.41
CA ARG A 621 63.78 15.79 15.57
C ARG A 621 62.72 16.48 14.66
N ARG A 622 61.80 17.14 15.41
CA ARG A 622 61.16 18.48 15.28
C ARG A 622 59.82 18.62 14.53
N GLY A 623 58.77 18.96 15.29
CA GLY A 623 57.93 20.14 15.04
C GLY A 623 56.44 19.96 14.69
N GLY A 624 55.55 20.19 15.67
CA GLY A 624 54.31 20.99 15.52
C GLY A 624 53.00 20.37 14.98
N GLY A 625 51.94 20.39 15.81
CA GLY A 625 50.54 20.60 15.39
C GLY A 625 49.60 19.38 15.31
N PRO A 626 48.37 19.41 15.90
CA PRO A 626 47.43 18.30 15.89
C PRO A 626 46.39 18.37 14.75
N HIS A 627 46.00 17.23 14.19
CA HIS A 627 44.81 17.08 13.34
C HIS A 627 43.89 15.95 13.85
N TYR A 628 42.60 16.23 13.71
CA TYR A 628 41.41 15.53 14.17
C TYR A 628 41.29 14.06 13.70
N GLY A 629 40.75 13.22 14.60
CA GLY A 629 40.36 11.84 14.30
C GLY A 629 38.96 11.73 13.68
N ALA A 630 38.85 10.89 12.65
CA ALA A 630 37.58 10.44 12.07
C ALA A 630 37.25 9.03 12.58
N SER A 631 36.10 8.88 13.21
CA SER A 631 35.51 7.59 13.62
C SER A 631 34.77 6.94 12.44
N LYS A 632 34.99 5.64 12.24
CA LYS A 632 34.33 4.77 11.25
C LYS A 632 32.86 4.49 11.62
N PRO A 633 31.95 4.27 10.64
CA PRO A 633 30.58 3.84 10.91
C PRO A 633 30.50 2.31 11.12
N ALA A 634 29.59 1.92 12.02
CA ALA A 634 29.27 0.54 12.34
C ALA A 634 28.31 -0.06 11.30
N VAL A 635 28.55 -1.32 10.93
CA VAL A 635 27.66 -2.15 10.10
C VAL A 635 26.64 -2.80 11.01
N VAL A 636 25.36 -2.48 10.83
CA VAL A 636 24.23 -3.17 11.47
C VAL A 636 23.62 -4.11 10.44
N ALA A 637 23.60 -5.40 10.76
CA ALA A 637 22.92 -6.43 9.99
C ALA A 637 21.46 -6.53 10.47
N GLU A 638 20.50 -6.23 9.60
CA GLU A 638 19.09 -6.46 9.87
C GLU A 638 18.71 -7.92 9.60
N ALA A 639 18.05 -8.53 10.59
CA ALA A 639 17.44 -9.84 10.49
C ALA A 639 16.08 -9.72 9.81
N VAL A 640 15.92 -10.45 8.70
CA VAL A 640 14.65 -10.66 8.02
C VAL A 640 13.75 -11.50 8.93
N VAL A 641 12.70 -10.89 9.48
CA VAL A 641 11.61 -11.62 10.15
C VAL A 641 10.61 -12.04 9.06
N LEU A 642 10.41 -13.35 8.95
CA LEU A 642 9.54 -14.07 8.00
C LEU A 642 8.05 -13.78 8.20
#